data_AF-A0A812PFF7-F1
#
_entry.id   AF-A0A812PFF7-F1
#
_cell.length_a   1.000
_cell.length_b   1.000
_cell.length_c   1.000
_cell.angle_alpha   90.00
_cell.angle_beta   90.00
_cell.angle_gamma   90.00
#
_symmetry.space_group_name_H-M   'P 1'
#
loop_
_entity.id
_entity.type
_entity.pdbx_description
1 polymer ?
#
loop_
_entity_poly.entity_id
_entity_poly.type
_entity_poly.pdbx_seq_one_letter_code
_entity_poly.pdbx_strand_id
1 'polypeptide(L)'
;MADGVPLWAGAPEKSRLLEFVKDFAKCAIRGSPCTLLSAEAGDPISAAYFIDPQMRRLFLKRTQTPETLLANIRLENVKEVSEGAASESALPKGLAPQDLQRLVVLEFVNGDPSLFLLEGHSNDRDRFILCLKILRQEAVEVTQQRQEKTSHYAYLVGQAMSWSPSGMILLLAGFLAAGATDSGNLNGDYVPGLQVLSQTPGGKETQKRFPTHFADYPGKPSFFDVYSPTIRSLYSQVFWKALPPVDLPEAVVRRFDGKGMAVVGFEVDQVRRTKDGDVSVPISVAYNHHFETTMVGKRAAFENALMQGPGDPRIPAKHGHGASSVWKPGKREWVVRERAPGDLPTSQSFGGANGGEYRKSFHGYAPGFVQVIESPTQIQITPMQIDTWNRDKMNISHPTSFVPGPDLTGSDLRACHPQPRKPQTDTRHSKLYKRYELKKNQRIKAPTEAAGVSGDDPVPGEAVVRLRDPCSRSPDSGEECLALARAALYGQHRRFLLDPSVSAHVGCTIMADSHELNLVHVHFKVRGAGLESTWCSRQRLRRNRTKHCLPVRGATDAKKFVGTSSPLVNVSVVLDLSSQQARISLTGFNAVAMADSPWALIVDGSGNVTERRLGDHRPGQLLKPSVAVEEVKVVGDLRSVTVTRPLKGASPDYYTFTPFTDGSGQLNFISAVGSTANLSYHSQRTPGQLTFLPVDLDGACVCRGEPIPFGKAKGSLEYRATGQPEDLGSGSSGFNNHCPEQPRSDLLAMQNPTCDLRNYSGGQLACHHMWSLLDADQPIPWPEKPLEYSLKFRFWVEEYNKSYHTSLRRVTWGIASPVEYDVPRCAEGTMGCSPDGSGGWIHTIRGTFTGEGRLSAAHFHCHAPTCLSMALYRCPKGTKVCDQTTGELLCVERPVYGNASGDLFGEPGYIFQPPCLWGGEEFGLQPPPSVEGFVLGAVKTSNATYGHHGEMAWQQMYVYDAEASRDTEVV
;
A
#
# COMPACT_ATOMS: atom_id res chain seq x y z
N MET A 1 -50.33 -5.95 62.90
CA MET A 1 -50.86 -4.76 62.21
C MET A 1 -49.67 -4.08 61.54
N ALA A 2 -49.59 -4.21 60.21
CA ALA A 2 -49.43 -3.13 59.22
C ALA A 2 -49.04 -1.74 59.74
N ASP A 3 -48.21 -0.90 59.12
CA ASP A 3 -47.49 -0.81 57.84
C ASP A 3 -46.43 0.31 58.07
N GLY A 4 -45.24 0.41 57.46
CA GLY A 4 -44.94 0.43 56.03
C GLY A 4 -45.03 1.85 55.45
N VAL A 5 -43.91 2.61 55.40
CA VAL A 5 -43.66 3.70 54.41
C VAL A 5 -42.14 3.79 54.09
N PRO A 6 -41.72 4.03 52.83
CA PRO A 6 -40.46 3.52 52.27
C PRO A 6 -39.35 4.55 52.00
N LEU A 7 -38.16 3.98 51.71
CA LEU A 7 -36.91 4.60 51.23
C LEU A 7 -37.02 5.24 49.82
N TRP A 8 -37.35 6.52 49.70
CA TRP A 8 -37.02 7.29 48.48
C TRP A 8 -36.84 8.79 48.77
N ALA A 9 -35.64 9.15 49.24
CA ALA A 9 -35.19 10.54 49.34
C ALA A 9 -33.74 10.78 48.84
N GLY A 10 -33.12 9.85 48.09
CA GLY A 10 -31.68 9.90 47.76
C GLY A 10 -31.27 10.12 46.29
N ALA A 11 -32.20 10.09 45.32
CA ALA A 11 -31.85 10.15 43.89
C ALA A 11 -31.39 11.53 43.36
N PRO A 12 -31.96 12.67 43.79
CA PRO A 12 -31.57 14.00 43.28
C PRO A 12 -30.17 14.43 43.78
N GLU A 13 -29.83 14.08 45.01
CA GLU A 13 -28.59 14.50 45.66
C GLU A 13 -27.38 13.70 45.13
N LYS A 14 -27.54 12.38 44.92
CA LYS A 14 -26.52 11.54 44.26
C LYS A 14 -26.27 11.97 42.81
N SER A 15 -27.31 12.35 42.07
CA SER A 15 -27.16 12.83 40.68
C SER A 15 -26.45 14.17 40.61
N ARG A 16 -26.76 15.11 41.51
CA ARG A 16 -26.06 16.41 41.62
C ARG A 16 -24.59 16.25 42.02
N LEU A 17 -24.30 15.32 42.94
CA LEU A 17 -22.92 15.01 43.33
C LEU A 17 -22.13 14.39 42.18
N LEU A 18 -22.75 13.48 41.41
CA LEU A 18 -22.14 12.89 40.22
C LEU A 18 -21.86 13.93 39.12
N GLU A 19 -22.77 14.86 38.89
CA GLU A 19 -22.59 15.95 37.93
C GLU A 19 -21.47 16.91 38.37
N PHE A 20 -21.41 17.22 39.66
CA PHE A 20 -20.36 18.04 40.25
C PHE A 20 -18.96 17.43 40.09
N VAL A 21 -18.81 16.13 40.39
CA VAL A 21 -17.55 15.39 40.21
C VAL A 21 -17.18 15.26 38.73
N LYS A 22 -18.16 15.03 37.85
CA LYS A 22 -17.93 14.99 36.38
C LYS A 22 -17.40 16.31 35.85
N ASP A 23 -17.92 17.43 36.33
CA ASP A 23 -17.44 18.74 35.87
C ASP A 23 -16.06 19.08 36.42
N PHE A 24 -15.74 18.68 37.65
CA PHE A 24 -14.37 18.76 38.15
C PHE A 24 -13.41 17.91 37.32
N ALA A 25 -13.77 16.65 37.05
CA ALA A 25 -12.99 15.70 36.25
C ALA A 25 -12.70 16.22 34.84
N LYS A 26 -13.68 16.82 34.15
CA LYS A 26 -13.49 17.42 32.82
C LYS A 26 -12.45 18.55 32.85
N CYS A 27 -12.48 19.40 33.87
CA CYS A 27 -11.51 20.48 34.04
C CYS A 27 -10.12 19.93 34.39
N ALA A 28 -10.06 18.95 35.29
CA ALA A 28 -8.81 18.32 35.69
C ALA A 28 -8.15 17.54 34.54
N ILE A 29 -8.91 16.88 33.66
CA ILE A 29 -8.34 16.21 32.46
C ILE A 29 -7.65 17.21 31.52
N ARG A 30 -8.21 18.43 31.39
CA ARG A 30 -7.66 19.50 30.54
C ARG A 30 -6.48 20.24 31.17
N GLY A 31 -6.21 20.00 32.44
CA GLY A 31 -5.23 20.74 33.22
C GLY A 31 -5.88 21.91 33.95
N SER A 32 -5.76 21.90 35.28
CA SER A 32 -6.24 22.98 36.14
C SER A 32 -5.05 23.69 36.79
N PRO A 33 -4.95 25.02 36.68
CA PRO A 33 -3.80 25.77 37.17
C PRO A 33 -3.74 25.76 38.70
N CYS A 34 -2.55 25.56 39.25
CA CYS A 34 -2.29 25.57 40.69
C CYS A 34 -0.86 26.06 40.96
N THR A 35 -0.53 26.29 42.22
CA THR A 35 0.85 26.58 42.62
C THR A 35 1.34 25.51 43.58
N LEU A 36 2.46 24.87 43.25
CA LEU A 36 3.10 23.86 44.08
C LEU A 36 4.06 24.54 45.06
N LEU A 37 3.97 24.20 46.35
CA LEU A 37 4.83 24.70 47.40
C LEU A 37 5.80 23.62 47.89
N SER A 38 7.02 24.04 48.24
CA SER A 38 7.96 23.21 49.00
C SER A 38 7.65 23.27 50.49
N ALA A 39 7.97 22.21 51.24
CA ALA A 39 7.91 22.19 52.70
C ALA A 39 8.96 23.13 53.33
N GLU A 40 10.06 23.36 52.61
CA GLU A 40 11.12 24.31 52.95
C GLU A 40 10.84 25.66 52.30
N ALA A 41 11.42 26.76 52.80
CA ALA A 41 11.18 28.13 52.31
C ALA A 41 11.78 28.37 50.89
N GLY A 42 11.29 27.63 49.90
CA GLY A 42 11.61 27.75 48.48
C GLY A 42 10.53 28.48 47.71
N ASP A 43 10.88 28.95 46.51
CA ASP A 43 9.98 29.73 45.66
C ASP A 43 8.76 28.89 45.19
N PRO A 44 7.55 29.47 45.18
CA PRO A 44 6.36 28.80 44.66
C PRO A 44 6.51 28.43 43.18
N ILE A 45 6.15 27.20 42.80
CA ILE A 45 6.23 26.72 41.42
C ILE A 45 4.86 26.82 40.76
N SER A 46 4.73 27.67 39.74
CA SER A 46 3.52 27.68 38.91
C SER A 46 3.37 26.35 38.16
N ALA A 47 2.23 25.69 38.36
CA ALA A 47 1.96 24.35 37.89
C ALA A 47 0.51 24.23 37.39
N ALA A 48 0.21 23.09 36.79
CA ALA A 48 -1.16 22.65 36.56
C ALA A 48 -1.27 21.18 36.94
N TYR A 49 -2.36 20.81 37.62
CA TYR A 49 -2.67 19.42 37.89
C TYR A 49 -3.56 18.82 36.82
N PHE A 50 -3.36 17.53 36.56
CA PHE A 50 -4.10 16.76 35.57
C PHE A 50 -4.58 15.46 36.19
N ILE A 51 -5.81 15.05 35.90
CA ILE A 51 -6.28 13.69 36.24
C ILE A 51 -6.35 12.88 34.94
N ASP A 52 -5.85 11.64 34.96
CA ASP A 52 -5.96 10.77 33.79
C ASP A 52 -7.43 10.44 33.46
N PRO A 53 -7.78 10.16 32.20
CA PRO A 53 -9.14 9.81 31.83
C PRO A 53 -9.72 8.59 32.58
N GLN A 54 -8.84 7.72 33.10
CA GLN A 54 -9.23 6.56 33.90
C GLN A 54 -9.47 6.89 35.39
N MET A 55 -9.26 8.14 35.84
CA MET A 55 -9.42 8.59 37.23
C MET A 55 -8.58 7.79 38.24
N ARG A 56 -7.37 7.39 37.84
CA ARG A 56 -6.43 6.61 38.66
C ARG A 56 -5.20 7.41 39.05
N ARG A 57 -4.86 8.46 38.32
CA ARG A 57 -3.62 9.23 38.51
C ARG A 57 -3.84 10.73 38.46
N LEU A 58 -3.20 11.41 39.39
CA LEU A 58 -3.03 12.86 39.44
C LEU A 58 -1.59 13.21 39.02
N PHE A 59 -1.43 13.98 37.95
CA PHE A 59 -0.15 14.53 37.52
C PHE A 59 -0.04 16.00 37.91
N LEU A 60 1.15 16.47 38.22
CA LEU A 60 1.46 17.89 38.32
C LEU A 60 2.52 18.20 37.28
N LYS A 61 2.30 19.23 36.46
CA LYS A 61 3.26 19.70 35.45
C LYS A 61 3.58 21.17 35.67
N ARG A 62 4.83 21.57 35.41
CA ARG A 62 5.24 22.97 35.38
C ARG A 62 4.68 23.66 34.14
N THR A 63 4.13 24.86 34.29
CA THR A 63 3.47 25.63 33.21
C THR A 63 4.42 26.49 32.36
N GLN A 64 5.72 26.44 32.64
CA GLN A 64 6.77 27.13 31.85
C GLN A 64 7.33 26.20 30.77
N THR A 65 7.70 26.75 29.61
CA THR A 65 8.29 26.00 28.48
C THR A 65 9.79 25.70 28.72
N PRO A 66 10.25 24.44 28.60
CA PRO A 66 9.49 23.23 28.28
C PRO A 66 8.70 22.69 29.48
N GLU A 67 7.46 22.24 29.22
CA GLU A 67 6.63 21.59 30.25
C GLU A 67 7.35 20.38 30.83
N THR A 68 7.44 20.31 32.16
CA THR A 68 8.13 19.23 32.87
C THR A 68 7.19 18.60 33.90
N LEU A 69 7.17 17.28 33.98
CA LEU A 69 6.40 16.53 34.98
C LEU A 69 7.03 16.72 36.36
N LEU A 70 6.27 17.30 37.31
CA LEU A 70 6.68 17.57 38.68
C LEU A 70 6.28 16.42 39.62
N ALA A 71 5.09 15.83 39.44
CA ALA A 71 4.64 14.68 40.22
C ALA A 71 3.70 13.78 39.41
N ASN A 72 3.69 12.49 39.74
CA ASN A 72 2.79 11.48 39.18
C ASN A 72 2.28 10.57 40.30
N ILE A 73 1.10 10.88 40.78
CA ILE A 73 0.52 10.36 42.01
C ILE A 73 -0.60 9.39 41.63
N ARG A 74 -0.55 8.16 42.13
CA ARG A 74 -1.72 7.27 42.04
C ARG A 74 -2.73 7.67 43.10
N LEU A 75 -4.01 7.78 42.74
CA LEU A 75 -5.06 8.18 43.68
C LEU A 75 -5.20 7.17 44.83
N GLU A 76 -4.94 5.89 44.58
CA GLU A 76 -4.90 4.82 45.60
C GLU A 76 -3.81 5.04 46.66
N ASN A 77 -2.74 5.78 46.33
CA ASN A 77 -1.63 6.08 47.24
C ASN A 77 -1.87 7.33 48.10
N VAL A 78 -2.92 8.11 47.80
CA VAL A 78 -3.29 9.26 48.62
C VAL A 78 -3.96 8.74 49.88
N LYS A 79 -3.37 8.99 51.05
CA LYS A 79 -3.90 8.63 52.38
C LYS A 79 -5.00 9.59 52.78
N GLU A 80 -4.73 10.88 52.65
CA GLU A 80 -5.63 11.94 53.07
C GLU A 80 -5.45 13.18 52.18
N VAL A 81 -6.55 13.92 52.02
CA VAL A 81 -6.61 15.21 51.35
C VAL A 81 -7.29 16.16 52.31
N SER A 82 -6.58 17.18 52.79
CA SER A 82 -7.06 18.09 53.81
C SER A 82 -6.76 19.54 53.45
N GLU A 83 -7.46 20.45 54.11
CA GLU A 83 -7.10 21.86 54.08
C GLU A 83 -5.93 22.12 55.03
N GLY A 84 -5.14 23.17 54.75
CA GLY A 84 -3.94 23.50 55.54
C GLY A 84 -4.14 23.53 57.05
N ALA A 85 -5.26 24.08 57.53
CA ALA A 85 -5.53 24.21 58.97
C ALA A 85 -5.90 22.89 59.68
N ALA A 86 -6.31 21.87 58.92
CA ALA A 86 -6.74 20.56 59.43
C ALA A 86 -5.69 19.45 59.20
N SER A 87 -4.54 19.79 58.61
CA SER A 87 -3.47 18.85 58.30
C SER A 87 -2.58 18.57 59.52
N GLU A 88 -2.26 17.29 59.76
CA GLU A 88 -1.27 16.88 60.77
C GLU A 88 0.17 17.02 60.26
N SER A 89 0.36 17.16 58.94
CA SER A 89 1.66 17.42 58.30
C SER A 89 2.22 18.82 58.62
N ALA A 90 3.54 18.92 58.78
CA ALA A 90 4.23 20.19 58.98
C ALA A 90 4.06 21.11 57.75
N LEU A 91 3.35 22.24 57.93
CA LEU A 91 3.07 23.19 56.84
C LEU A 91 4.31 23.97 56.39
N PRO A 92 4.35 24.44 55.13
CA PRO A 92 5.40 25.32 54.63
C PRO A 92 5.61 26.57 55.51
N LYS A 93 6.87 26.90 55.81
CA LYS A 93 7.22 28.08 56.63
C LYS A 93 6.96 29.37 55.85
N GLY A 94 6.39 30.38 56.52
CA GLY A 94 6.21 31.72 55.95
C GLY A 94 4.94 31.93 55.11
N LEU A 95 3.97 31.02 55.18
CA LEU A 95 2.68 31.15 54.50
C LEU A 95 1.88 32.36 55.01
N ALA A 96 1.38 33.18 54.09
CA ALA A 96 0.47 34.25 54.43
C ALA A 96 -0.90 33.69 54.85
N PRO A 97 -1.66 34.39 55.73
CA PRO A 97 -3.01 33.94 56.14
C PRO A 97 -3.97 33.68 54.97
N GLN A 98 -3.80 34.39 53.86
CA GLN A 98 -4.61 34.24 52.64
C GLN A 98 -4.24 32.99 51.83
N ASP A 99 -3.00 32.52 51.91
CA ASP A 99 -2.56 31.29 51.27
C ASP A 99 -3.04 30.06 52.05
N LEU A 100 -3.08 30.14 53.38
CA LEU A 100 -3.63 29.08 54.24
C LEU A 100 -5.09 28.74 53.89
N GLN A 101 -5.89 29.74 53.50
CA GLN A 101 -7.29 29.53 53.09
C GLN A 101 -7.46 28.84 51.73
N ARG A 102 -6.39 28.73 50.94
CA ARG A 102 -6.40 28.12 49.60
C ARG A 102 -5.50 26.89 49.49
N LEU A 103 -4.90 26.49 50.61
CA LEU A 103 -3.96 25.38 50.68
C LEU A 103 -4.68 24.03 50.76
N VAL A 104 -4.30 23.14 49.84
CA VAL A 104 -4.58 21.70 49.86
C VAL A 104 -3.32 20.96 50.28
N VAL A 105 -3.47 20.00 51.19
CA VAL A 105 -2.41 19.09 51.62
C VAL A 105 -2.77 17.68 51.18
N LEU A 106 -1.84 17.02 50.50
CA LEU A 106 -1.92 15.62 50.11
C LEU A 106 -0.93 14.81 50.95
N GLU A 107 -1.44 13.85 51.71
CA GLU A 107 -0.65 12.90 52.47
C GLU A 107 -0.69 11.53 51.79
N PHE A 108 0.40 10.76 51.85
CA PHE A 108 0.52 9.49 51.12
C PHE A 108 0.63 8.28 52.05
N VAL A 109 0.07 7.15 51.61
CA VAL A 109 0.02 5.89 52.36
C VAL A 109 1.41 5.25 52.49
N ASN A 110 2.28 5.50 51.52
CA ASN A 110 3.63 4.94 51.41
C ASN A 110 4.70 5.71 52.21
N GLY A 111 4.32 6.78 52.93
CA GLY A 111 5.26 7.60 53.69
C GLY A 111 6.04 8.62 52.85
N ASP A 112 5.65 8.87 51.60
CA ASP A 112 6.21 9.95 50.78
C ASP A 112 5.94 11.33 51.44
N PRO A 113 6.82 12.33 51.22
CA PRO A 113 6.61 13.68 51.75
C PRO A 113 5.27 14.27 51.30
N SER A 114 4.55 14.91 52.23
CA SER A 114 3.29 15.57 51.93
C SER A 114 3.46 16.63 50.86
N LEU A 115 2.46 16.75 49.99
CA LEU A 115 2.47 17.67 48.86
C LEU A 115 1.49 18.82 49.09
N PHE A 116 1.96 20.04 48.85
CA PHE A 116 1.26 21.28 49.18
C PHE A 116 0.84 22.03 47.91
N LEU A 117 -0.45 22.14 47.65
CA LEU A 117 -1.01 22.83 46.48
C LEU A 117 -1.80 24.06 46.91
N LEU A 118 -1.52 25.20 46.29
CA LEU A 118 -2.34 26.40 46.38
C LEU A 118 -3.26 26.48 45.18
N GLU A 119 -4.57 26.46 45.45
CA GLU A 119 -5.61 26.71 44.47
C GLU A 119 -5.84 28.22 44.26
N GLY A 120 -6.51 28.57 43.16
CA GLY A 120 -6.84 29.96 42.82
C GLY A 120 -7.75 30.64 43.85
N HIS A 121 -8.71 29.91 44.42
CA HIS A 121 -9.62 30.39 45.46
C HIS A 121 -9.91 29.29 46.50
N SER A 122 -10.38 29.68 47.69
CA SER A 122 -10.86 28.76 48.73
C SER A 122 -11.97 27.82 48.23
N ASN A 123 -12.82 28.28 47.32
CA ASN A 123 -13.87 27.46 46.71
C ASN A 123 -13.30 26.37 45.80
N ASP A 124 -12.20 26.65 45.09
CA ASP A 124 -11.53 25.68 44.23
C ASP A 124 -10.79 24.63 45.07
N ARG A 125 -10.19 25.05 46.19
CA ARG A 125 -9.64 24.15 47.22
C ARG A 125 -10.70 23.18 47.75
N ASP A 126 -11.87 23.69 48.15
CA ASP A 126 -12.93 22.84 48.70
C ASP A 126 -13.48 21.87 47.66
N ARG A 127 -13.65 22.35 46.42
CA ARG A 127 -14.02 21.53 45.27
C ARG A 127 -13.00 20.43 45.01
N PHE A 128 -11.71 20.74 45.04
CA PHE A 128 -10.62 19.79 44.86
C PHE A 128 -10.63 18.72 45.94
N ILE A 129 -10.67 19.12 47.21
CA ILE A 129 -10.67 18.19 48.36
C ILE A 129 -11.84 17.22 48.27
N LEU A 130 -13.06 17.73 48.04
CA LEU A 130 -14.27 16.91 47.96
C LEU A 130 -14.18 15.91 46.80
N CYS A 131 -13.82 16.36 45.60
CA CYS A 131 -13.77 15.50 44.43
C CYS A 131 -12.66 14.45 44.53
N LEU A 132 -11.48 14.82 45.04
CA LEU A 132 -10.37 13.88 45.16
C LEU A 132 -10.63 12.80 46.22
N LYS A 133 -11.34 13.13 47.32
CA LYS A 133 -11.80 12.14 48.30
C LYS A 133 -12.74 11.10 47.67
N ILE A 134 -13.68 11.54 46.83
CA ILE A 134 -14.62 10.66 46.13
C ILE A 134 -13.87 9.77 45.13
N LEU A 135 -13.02 10.36 44.27
CA LEU A 135 -12.27 9.62 43.25
C LEU A 135 -11.32 8.58 43.87
N ARG A 136 -10.70 8.91 45.02
CA ARG A 136 -9.88 7.97 45.79
C ARG A 136 -10.71 6.79 46.29
N GLN A 137 -11.88 7.03 46.87
CA GLN A 137 -12.71 5.96 47.45
C GLN A 137 -13.11 4.93 46.37
N GLU A 138 -13.53 5.41 45.20
CA GLU A 138 -13.81 4.56 44.03
C GLU A 138 -12.57 3.75 43.59
N ALA A 139 -11.38 4.37 43.57
CA ALA A 139 -10.14 3.69 43.19
C ALA A 139 -9.75 2.56 44.18
N VAL A 140 -10.01 2.75 45.47
CA VAL A 140 -9.75 1.75 46.51
C VAL A 140 -10.76 0.60 46.44
N GLU A 141 -12.05 0.88 46.23
CA GLU A 141 -13.11 -0.14 46.11
C GLU A 141 -12.90 -1.07 44.91
N VAL A 142 -12.47 -0.52 43.76
CA VAL A 142 -12.10 -1.30 42.57
C VAL A 142 -10.90 -2.24 42.84
N THR A 143 -9.99 -1.84 43.72
CA THR A 143 -8.80 -2.62 44.07
C THR A 143 -9.13 -3.75 45.05
N GLN A 144 -10.01 -3.50 46.04
CA GLN A 144 -10.46 -4.50 47.01
C GLN A 144 -11.31 -5.61 46.37
N GLN A 145 -12.21 -5.27 45.43
CA GLN A 145 -12.98 -6.27 44.67
C GLN A 145 -12.09 -7.23 43.85
N ARG A 146 -10.86 -6.81 43.52
CA ARG A 146 -9.87 -7.62 42.82
C ARG A 146 -9.14 -8.61 43.75
N GLN A 147 -8.92 -8.23 45.01
CA GLN A 147 -8.29 -9.07 46.03
C GLN A 147 -9.23 -10.15 46.60
N GLU A 148 -10.53 -9.84 46.76
CA GLU A 148 -11.51 -10.85 47.19
C GLU A 148 -11.70 -11.95 46.14
N LYS A 149 -11.64 -11.62 44.85
CA LYS A 149 -11.66 -12.62 43.76
C LYS A 149 -10.43 -13.53 43.76
N THR A 150 -9.27 -13.07 44.23
CA THR A 150 -8.05 -13.90 44.34
C THR A 150 -8.07 -14.78 45.58
N SER A 151 -8.65 -14.33 46.69
CA SER A 151 -8.79 -15.11 47.94
C SER A 151 -9.83 -16.24 47.80
N HIS A 152 -10.94 -16.00 47.10
CA HIS A 152 -11.95 -17.04 46.81
C HIS A 152 -11.40 -18.13 45.86
N TYR A 153 -10.44 -17.78 45.00
CA TYR A 153 -9.71 -18.72 44.13
C TYR A 153 -8.76 -19.62 44.92
N ALA A 154 -8.05 -19.08 45.92
CA ALA A 154 -7.14 -19.86 46.77
C ALA A 154 -7.90 -20.87 47.66
N TYR A 155 -9.09 -20.50 48.15
CA TYR A 155 -9.95 -21.39 48.95
C TYR A 155 -10.54 -22.55 48.12
N LEU A 156 -10.91 -22.31 46.85
CA LEU A 156 -11.43 -23.34 45.94
C LEU A 156 -10.37 -24.34 45.48
N VAL A 157 -9.12 -23.90 45.28
CA VAL A 157 -7.99 -24.79 44.94
C VAL A 157 -7.63 -25.71 46.11
N GLY A 158 -7.81 -25.26 47.36
CA GLY A 158 -7.57 -26.07 48.56
C GLY A 158 -8.56 -27.23 48.75
N GLN A 159 -9.80 -27.12 48.26
CA GLN A 159 -10.79 -28.21 48.36
C GLN A 159 -10.74 -29.22 47.20
N ALA A 160 -10.06 -28.89 46.09
CA ALA A 160 -9.99 -29.76 44.92
C ALA A 160 -9.06 -30.99 45.09
N MET A 161 -8.27 -31.06 46.17
CA MET A 161 -7.32 -32.16 46.42
C MET A 161 -7.93 -33.43 47.07
N SER A 162 -9.25 -33.50 47.27
CA SER A 162 -9.91 -34.65 47.93
C SER A 162 -10.94 -35.42 47.10
N TRP A 163 -11.09 -35.14 45.79
CA TRP A 163 -12.18 -35.68 44.98
C TRP A 163 -11.70 -36.74 43.97
N SER A 164 -12.54 -37.77 43.75
CA SER A 164 -12.26 -38.95 42.91
C SER A 164 -11.98 -38.61 41.43
N PRO A 165 -11.36 -39.54 40.65
CA PRO A 165 -10.93 -39.30 39.27
C PRO A 165 -12.02 -38.78 38.32
N SER A 166 -13.29 -39.06 38.62
CA SER A 166 -14.44 -38.60 37.83
C SER A 166 -14.75 -37.10 38.02
N GLY A 167 -14.41 -36.49 39.16
CA GLY A 167 -14.56 -35.05 39.39
C GLY A 167 -13.48 -34.21 38.69
N MET A 168 -12.31 -34.81 38.46
CA MET A 168 -11.17 -34.18 37.79
C MET A 168 -11.40 -34.02 36.28
N ILE A 169 -12.21 -34.89 35.66
CA ILE A 169 -12.59 -34.83 34.24
C ILE A 169 -13.59 -33.69 33.96
N LEU A 170 -14.51 -33.40 34.89
CA LEU A 170 -15.42 -32.25 34.77
C LEU A 170 -14.72 -30.91 35.03
N LEU A 171 -13.73 -30.86 35.91
CA LEU A 171 -12.90 -29.67 36.13
C LEU A 171 -11.94 -29.42 34.96
N LEU A 172 -11.37 -30.44 34.32
CA LEU A 172 -10.56 -30.27 33.09
C LEU A 172 -11.40 -29.78 31.89
N ALA A 173 -12.67 -30.19 31.81
CA ALA A 173 -13.61 -29.63 30.82
C ALA A 173 -13.97 -28.16 31.11
N GLY A 174 -13.99 -27.74 32.39
CA GLY A 174 -14.18 -26.35 32.81
C GLY A 174 -12.92 -25.48 32.71
N PHE A 175 -11.73 -26.02 32.96
CA PHE A 175 -10.45 -25.30 32.88
C PHE A 175 -10.04 -24.99 31.43
N LEU A 176 -10.47 -25.80 30.45
CA LEU A 176 -10.30 -25.47 29.03
C LEU A 176 -11.22 -24.34 28.55
N ALA A 177 -12.25 -23.97 29.32
CA ALA A 177 -13.10 -22.81 29.07
C ALA A 177 -12.64 -21.52 29.80
N ALA A 178 -11.69 -21.62 30.73
CA ALA A 178 -11.24 -20.50 31.57
C ALA A 178 -10.15 -19.61 30.91
N GLY A 179 -9.90 -19.77 29.61
CA GLY A 179 -9.01 -18.90 28.82
C GLY A 179 -9.67 -17.65 28.23
N ALA A 180 -10.96 -17.41 28.47
CA ALA A 180 -11.69 -16.27 27.93
C ALA A 180 -12.44 -15.53 29.05
N THR A 181 -11.75 -14.62 29.75
CA THR A 181 -12.41 -13.62 30.62
C THR A 181 -12.21 -12.21 30.12
N ASP A 182 -12.14 -12.02 28.81
CA ASP A 182 -12.47 -10.75 28.20
C ASP A 182 -13.46 -11.03 27.06
N SER A 183 -14.75 -10.82 27.34
CA SER A 183 -15.83 -10.94 26.36
C SER A 183 -15.92 -9.72 25.44
N GLY A 184 -15.03 -8.73 25.61
CA GLY A 184 -14.97 -7.53 24.81
C GLY A 184 -14.32 -7.72 23.44
N ASN A 185 -14.61 -6.79 22.55
CA ASN A 185 -13.90 -6.61 21.28
C ASN A 185 -12.39 -6.39 21.56
N LEU A 186 -11.51 -6.95 20.73
CA LEU A 186 -10.05 -6.75 20.84
C LEU A 186 -9.69 -5.26 20.90
N ASN A 187 -10.41 -4.45 20.12
CA ASN A 187 -10.16 -3.03 20.01
C ASN A 187 -10.91 -2.18 21.05
N GLY A 188 -11.62 -2.80 21.99
CA GLY A 188 -12.43 -2.10 22.99
C GLY A 188 -13.71 -1.47 22.40
N ASP A 189 -14.37 -0.65 23.22
CA ASP A 189 -15.62 0.00 22.86
C ASP A 189 -15.38 1.16 21.89
N TYR A 190 -16.24 1.28 20.87
CA TYR A 190 -16.26 2.44 19.99
C TYR A 190 -16.65 3.70 20.79
N VAL A 191 -15.97 4.82 20.54
CA VAL A 191 -16.21 6.06 21.31
C VAL A 191 -17.66 6.54 21.13
N PRO A 192 -18.33 7.01 22.21
CA PRO A 192 -19.70 7.49 22.11
C PRO A 192 -19.87 8.57 21.03
N GLY A 193 -20.85 8.38 20.16
CA GLY A 193 -21.13 9.30 19.05
C GLY A 193 -20.32 9.05 17.77
N LEU A 194 -19.38 8.11 17.77
CA LEU A 194 -18.75 7.63 16.54
C LEU A 194 -19.77 6.87 15.71
N GLN A 195 -19.90 7.24 14.43
CA GLN A 195 -20.68 6.46 13.48
C GLN A 195 -19.84 5.26 13.05
N VAL A 196 -20.07 4.09 13.66
CA VAL A 196 -19.30 2.86 13.37
C VAL A 196 -19.61 2.35 11.96
N LEU A 197 -20.85 2.50 11.53
CA LEU A 197 -21.32 2.16 10.18
C LEU A 197 -21.79 3.40 9.42
N SER A 198 -21.70 3.39 8.11
CA SER A 198 -22.34 4.39 7.27
C SER A 198 -23.84 4.07 7.13
N GLN A 199 -24.68 5.08 7.32
CA GLN A 199 -26.13 4.95 7.19
C GLN A 199 -26.51 4.75 5.71
N THR A 200 -26.99 3.57 5.35
CA THR A 200 -27.58 3.32 4.03
C THR A 200 -28.91 4.06 3.89
N PRO A 201 -29.31 4.50 2.67
CA PRO A 201 -30.51 5.32 2.49
C PRO A 201 -31.81 4.70 3.01
N GLY A 202 -31.93 3.36 2.96
CA GLY A 202 -33.10 2.64 3.48
C GLY A 202 -32.97 2.12 4.91
N GLY A 203 -31.82 2.27 5.57
CA GLY A 203 -31.63 1.82 6.96
C GLY A 203 -32.37 2.73 7.95
N LYS A 204 -32.60 2.23 9.17
CA LYS A 204 -33.37 2.91 10.22
C LYS A 204 -32.66 2.82 11.55
N GLU A 205 -32.18 3.96 12.05
CA GLU A 205 -31.45 4.05 13.34
C GLU A 205 -30.26 3.06 13.44
N THR A 206 -29.49 2.88 12.34
CA THR A 206 -28.42 1.85 12.25
C THR A 206 -27.47 1.88 13.44
N GLN A 207 -26.99 3.07 13.84
CA GLN A 207 -26.04 3.21 14.96
C GLN A 207 -26.60 2.74 16.31
N LYS A 208 -27.92 2.77 16.48
CA LYS A 208 -28.60 2.43 17.73
C LYS A 208 -28.98 0.95 17.79
N ARG A 209 -29.28 0.34 16.64
CA ARG A 209 -29.83 -1.02 16.55
C ARG A 209 -28.80 -2.06 16.17
N PHE A 210 -27.73 -1.68 15.48
CA PHE A 210 -26.71 -2.62 15.05
C PHE A 210 -25.81 -3.01 16.24
N PRO A 211 -25.59 -4.33 16.50
CA PRO A 211 -24.68 -4.77 17.54
C PRO A 211 -23.23 -4.55 17.08
N THR A 212 -22.52 -3.61 17.69
CA THR A 212 -21.09 -3.35 17.39
C THR A 212 -20.14 -4.27 18.15
N HIS A 213 -20.63 -4.93 19.20
CA HIS A 213 -19.93 -6.01 19.90
C HIS A 213 -20.27 -7.33 19.23
N PHE A 214 -19.25 -8.05 18.78
CA PHE A 214 -19.45 -9.35 18.14
C PHE A 214 -20.11 -10.35 19.09
N ALA A 215 -19.80 -10.28 20.39
CA ALA A 215 -20.42 -11.13 21.41
C ALA A 215 -21.96 -10.97 21.52
N ASP A 216 -22.50 -9.82 21.08
CA ASP A 216 -23.94 -9.53 21.08
C ASP A 216 -24.66 -10.06 19.84
N TYR A 217 -23.94 -10.69 18.90
CA TYR A 217 -24.57 -11.27 17.72
C TYR A 217 -25.49 -12.43 18.12
N PRO A 218 -26.63 -12.63 17.41
CA PRO A 218 -27.59 -13.68 17.75
C PRO A 218 -26.99 -15.09 17.84
N GLY A 219 -26.00 -15.40 16.98
CA GLY A 219 -25.30 -16.68 16.96
C GLY A 219 -24.29 -16.89 18.09
N LYS A 220 -24.06 -15.86 18.93
CA LYS A 220 -23.11 -15.85 20.06
C LYS A 220 -21.72 -16.35 19.64
N PRO A 221 -21.08 -15.67 18.68
CA PRO A 221 -19.78 -16.09 18.15
C PRO A 221 -18.74 -16.13 19.25
N SER A 222 -17.87 -17.13 19.18
CA SER A 222 -16.65 -17.23 19.98
C SER A 222 -15.48 -16.62 19.20
N PHE A 223 -14.36 -16.33 19.85
CA PHE A 223 -13.18 -15.80 19.16
C PHE A 223 -11.90 -16.60 19.40
N PHE A 224 -10.91 -16.37 18.55
CA PHE A 224 -9.53 -16.76 18.77
C PHE A 224 -8.56 -15.73 18.21
N ASP A 225 -7.37 -15.64 18.82
CA ASP A 225 -6.32 -14.70 18.42
C ASP A 225 -5.21 -15.42 17.63
N VAL A 226 -4.67 -14.77 16.61
CA VAL A 226 -3.47 -15.22 15.88
C VAL A 226 -2.50 -14.05 15.70
N TYR A 227 -1.21 -14.34 15.81
CA TYR A 227 -0.14 -13.35 15.66
C TYR A 227 0.68 -13.65 14.41
N SER A 228 1.03 -12.62 13.66
CA SER A 228 2.04 -12.74 12.62
C SER A 228 3.42 -13.03 13.23
N PRO A 229 4.32 -13.68 12.48
CA PRO A 229 5.75 -13.60 12.76
C PRO A 229 6.20 -12.14 12.90
N THR A 230 7.28 -11.92 13.66
CA THR A 230 7.79 -10.57 13.93
C THR A 230 8.20 -9.87 12.64
N ILE A 231 7.70 -8.66 12.47
CA ILE A 231 8.09 -7.70 11.44
C ILE A 231 9.24 -6.87 12.00
N ARG A 232 10.29 -6.69 11.20
CA ARG A 232 11.47 -5.91 11.55
C ARG A 232 11.84 -4.98 10.39
N SER A 233 12.02 -3.69 10.69
CA SER A 233 12.36 -2.65 9.71
C SER A 233 13.16 -1.51 10.34
N LEU A 234 13.83 -0.73 9.50
CA LEU A 234 14.42 0.57 9.83
C LEU A 234 13.58 1.71 9.26
N TYR A 235 13.82 2.93 9.75
CA TYR A 235 13.10 4.13 9.31
C TYR A 235 13.03 4.24 7.78
N SER A 236 11.84 4.50 7.26
CA SER A 236 11.51 4.63 5.84
C SER A 236 11.65 3.35 5.00
N GLN A 237 11.96 2.20 5.60
CA GLN A 237 11.97 0.93 4.87
C GLN A 237 10.55 0.38 4.69
N VAL A 238 10.28 -0.09 3.49
CA VAL A 238 9.03 -0.80 3.17
C VAL A 238 9.19 -2.29 3.44
N PHE A 239 8.47 -2.83 4.41
CA PHE A 239 8.36 -4.27 4.65
C PHE A 239 7.17 -4.85 3.90
N TRP A 240 7.43 -5.51 2.77
CA TRP A 240 6.40 -6.21 2.02
C TRP A 240 6.78 -7.62 1.60
N LYS A 241 6.35 -8.64 2.36
CA LYS A 241 6.59 -10.05 2.02
C LYS A 241 5.59 -10.98 2.69
N ALA A 242 5.38 -12.15 2.10
CA ALA A 242 4.65 -13.23 2.74
C ALA A 242 5.42 -13.75 3.96
N LEU A 243 4.83 -13.64 5.15
CA LEU A 243 5.40 -14.24 6.35
C LEU A 243 5.10 -15.76 6.38
N PRO A 244 5.91 -16.56 7.10
CA PRO A 244 5.60 -17.97 7.33
C PRO A 244 4.18 -18.19 7.87
N PRO A 245 3.49 -19.26 7.44
CA PRO A 245 2.21 -19.66 8.00
C PRO A 245 2.29 -19.91 9.50
N VAL A 246 1.19 -19.64 10.18
CA VAL A 246 1.01 -19.80 11.62
C VAL A 246 -0.10 -20.81 11.84
N ASP A 247 0.15 -21.80 12.71
CA ASP A 247 -0.86 -22.77 13.11
C ASP A 247 -1.97 -22.07 13.91
N LEU A 248 -3.22 -22.44 13.61
CA LEU A 248 -4.35 -22.00 14.42
C LEU A 248 -4.31 -22.72 15.79
N PRO A 249 -4.91 -22.13 16.84
CA PRO A 249 -4.97 -22.78 18.14
C PRO A 249 -5.58 -24.19 18.04
N GLU A 250 -4.96 -25.17 18.70
CA GLU A 250 -5.36 -26.58 18.58
C GLU A 250 -6.83 -26.82 18.94
N ALA A 251 -7.36 -26.08 19.92
CA ALA A 251 -8.78 -26.13 20.29
C ALA A 251 -9.71 -25.70 19.15
N VAL A 252 -9.31 -24.72 18.33
CA VAL A 252 -10.08 -24.27 17.14
C VAL A 252 -10.04 -25.34 16.07
N VAL A 253 -8.84 -25.88 15.77
CA VAL A 253 -8.67 -26.95 14.77
C VAL A 253 -9.51 -28.17 15.13
N ARG A 254 -9.45 -28.62 16.39
CA ARG A 254 -10.26 -29.76 16.88
C ARG A 254 -11.77 -29.47 16.83
N ARG A 255 -12.20 -28.26 17.18
CA ARG A 255 -13.62 -27.89 17.17
C ARG A 255 -14.24 -27.96 15.77
N PHE A 256 -13.48 -27.57 14.75
CA PHE A 256 -13.97 -27.47 13.38
C PHE A 256 -13.52 -28.62 12.46
N ASP A 257 -12.87 -29.66 12.98
CA ASP A 257 -12.49 -30.81 12.16
C ASP A 257 -13.72 -31.51 11.58
N GLY A 258 -13.79 -31.58 10.25
CA GLY A 258 -14.92 -32.12 9.50
C GLY A 258 -16.11 -31.16 9.39
N LYS A 259 -15.97 -29.91 9.85
CA LYS A 259 -17.04 -28.90 9.86
C LYS A 259 -16.64 -27.63 9.11
N GLY A 260 -17.64 -26.83 8.75
CA GLY A 260 -17.44 -25.47 8.28
C GLY A 260 -17.31 -24.50 9.47
N MET A 261 -16.29 -23.65 9.45
CA MET A 261 -16.16 -22.49 10.32
C MET A 261 -16.73 -21.27 9.60
N ALA A 262 -17.72 -20.63 10.22
CA ALA A 262 -18.29 -19.39 9.72
C ALA A 262 -17.61 -18.21 10.43
N VAL A 263 -16.91 -17.38 9.68
CA VAL A 263 -16.28 -16.15 10.19
C VAL A 263 -17.29 -15.01 10.02
N VAL A 264 -17.76 -14.46 11.14
CA VAL A 264 -18.72 -13.34 11.17
C VAL A 264 -18.01 -11.98 11.08
N GLY A 265 -16.71 -11.96 11.36
CA GLY A 265 -15.87 -10.78 11.29
C GLY A 265 -14.51 -11.02 11.93
N PHE A 266 -13.64 -10.02 11.83
CA PHE A 266 -12.37 -10.03 12.52
C PHE A 266 -11.99 -8.63 13.01
N GLU A 267 -11.01 -8.60 13.90
CA GLU A 267 -10.40 -7.39 14.43
C GLU A 267 -8.88 -7.48 14.24
N VAL A 268 -8.23 -6.35 14.01
CA VAL A 268 -6.78 -6.31 13.80
C VAL A 268 -6.13 -5.15 14.54
N ASP A 269 -5.00 -5.46 15.18
CA ASP A 269 -4.07 -4.49 15.77
C ASP A 269 -2.62 -4.85 15.40
N GLN A 270 -1.71 -3.91 15.58
CA GLN A 270 -0.27 -4.13 15.49
C GLN A 270 0.32 -3.94 16.88
N VAL A 271 1.01 -4.96 17.39
CA VAL A 271 1.37 -5.06 18.81
C VAL A 271 2.82 -5.45 19.00
N ARG A 272 3.41 -4.88 20.05
CA ARG A 272 4.62 -5.37 20.69
C ARG A 272 4.23 -6.27 21.85
N ARG A 273 4.72 -7.50 21.83
CA ARG A 273 4.49 -8.45 22.91
C ARG A 273 5.48 -8.16 24.04
N THR A 274 4.98 -7.77 25.21
CA THR A 274 5.80 -7.50 26.39
C THR A 274 5.48 -8.49 27.50
N LYS A 275 6.29 -8.47 28.57
CA LYS A 275 6.08 -9.29 29.77
C LYS A 275 4.74 -8.99 30.45
N ASP A 276 4.29 -7.74 30.31
CA ASP A 276 3.08 -7.19 30.93
C ASP A 276 1.85 -7.30 30.01
N GLY A 277 2.01 -7.93 28.83
CA GLY A 277 0.97 -8.10 27.82
C GLY A 277 1.30 -7.43 26.49
N ASP A 278 0.33 -7.47 25.57
CA ASP A 278 0.44 -6.81 24.27
C ASP A 278 0.33 -5.29 24.44
N VAL A 279 1.26 -4.56 23.83
CA VAL A 279 1.26 -3.10 23.76
C VAL A 279 1.06 -2.68 22.32
N SER A 280 -0.04 -1.97 22.05
CA SER A 280 -0.39 -1.49 20.71
C SER A 280 0.65 -0.52 20.16
N VAL A 281 1.00 -0.65 18.88
CA VAL A 281 1.91 0.25 18.16
C VAL A 281 1.09 1.23 17.32
N PRO A 282 1.22 2.56 17.51
CA PRO A 282 0.44 3.56 16.77
C PRO A 282 0.68 3.51 15.25
N ILE A 283 -0.31 3.94 14.46
CA ILE A 283 -0.19 3.96 13.00
C ILE A 283 0.85 4.98 12.51
N SER A 284 1.12 6.02 13.30
CA SER A 284 2.17 7.01 13.01
C SER A 284 3.58 6.43 13.18
N VAL A 285 3.73 5.28 13.85
CA VAL A 285 5.01 4.57 14.07
C VAL A 285 5.25 3.53 12.98
N ALA A 286 4.23 2.73 12.67
CA ALA A 286 4.26 1.75 11.59
C ALA A 286 2.99 1.91 10.75
N TYR A 287 3.15 2.42 9.53
CA TYR A 287 2.04 2.65 8.62
C TYR A 287 1.76 1.39 7.81
N ASN A 288 0.53 0.90 7.88
CA ASN A 288 0.06 -0.16 6.99
C ASN A 288 -0.41 0.46 5.68
N HIS A 289 0.20 0.06 4.57
CA HIS A 289 -0.30 0.42 3.25
C HIS A 289 -1.37 -0.57 2.78
N HIS A 290 -1.16 -1.88 2.96
CA HIS A 290 -2.11 -2.95 2.69
C HIS A 290 -1.77 -4.19 3.54
N PHE A 291 -2.75 -5.06 3.76
CA PHE A 291 -2.48 -6.39 4.30
C PHE A 291 -3.31 -7.45 3.57
N GLU A 292 -2.69 -8.58 3.27
CA GLU A 292 -3.39 -9.75 2.77
C GLU A 292 -3.22 -10.90 3.75
N THR A 293 -4.31 -11.63 4.01
CA THR A 293 -4.29 -12.83 4.85
C THR A 293 -5.11 -13.92 4.19
N THR A 294 -4.61 -15.14 4.28
CA THR A 294 -5.30 -16.33 3.80
C THR A 294 -5.27 -17.40 4.88
N MET A 295 -6.40 -18.03 5.11
CA MET A 295 -6.53 -19.20 5.98
C MET A 295 -6.77 -20.43 5.11
N VAL A 296 -6.21 -21.58 5.51
CA VAL A 296 -6.36 -22.86 4.81
C VAL A 296 -6.95 -23.92 5.74
N GLY A 297 -7.80 -24.75 5.15
CA GLY A 297 -8.42 -25.92 5.75
C GLY A 297 -7.59 -27.20 5.60
N LYS A 298 -8.02 -28.29 6.22
CA LYS A 298 -7.32 -29.60 6.17
C LYS A 298 -7.10 -30.15 4.76
N ARG A 299 -7.93 -29.72 3.80
CA ARG A 299 -7.84 -30.12 2.38
C ARG A 299 -6.97 -29.19 1.54
N ALA A 300 -6.42 -28.13 2.12
CA ALA A 300 -5.43 -27.27 1.50
C ALA A 300 -4.17 -27.20 2.38
N ALA A 301 -3.08 -26.66 1.85
CA ALA A 301 -1.91 -26.37 2.66
C ALA A 301 -1.11 -25.23 2.06
N PHE A 302 -0.38 -24.52 2.92
CA PHE A 302 0.65 -23.62 2.46
C PHE A 302 1.88 -24.41 2.00
N GLU A 303 2.35 -24.08 0.80
CA GLU A 303 3.58 -24.58 0.24
C GLU A 303 4.53 -23.41 0.04
N ASN A 304 5.73 -23.50 0.62
CA ASN A 304 6.79 -22.59 0.27
C ASN A 304 7.40 -23.06 -1.04
N ALA A 305 6.87 -22.57 -2.14
CA ALA A 305 7.17 -23.06 -3.47
C ALA A 305 8.20 -22.15 -4.16
N LEU A 306 9.15 -22.76 -4.87
CA LEU A 306 9.97 -22.02 -5.82
C LEU A 306 9.09 -21.63 -7.01
N MET A 307 8.96 -20.33 -7.23
CA MET A 307 8.09 -19.78 -8.24
C MET A 307 8.71 -19.94 -9.61
N GLN A 308 7.91 -20.42 -10.55
CA GLN A 308 8.29 -20.53 -11.95
C GLN A 308 7.96 -19.26 -12.75
N GLY A 309 7.57 -18.17 -12.08
CA GLY A 309 7.20 -16.89 -12.70
C GLY A 309 5.69 -16.69 -12.87
N PRO A 310 5.26 -15.59 -13.52
CA PRO A 310 3.84 -15.17 -13.62
C PRO A 310 2.85 -16.12 -14.31
N GLY A 311 3.28 -17.31 -14.76
CA GLY A 311 2.41 -18.35 -15.32
C GLY A 311 2.38 -19.64 -14.50
N ASP A 312 3.01 -19.66 -13.32
CA ASP A 312 2.98 -20.81 -12.42
C ASP A 312 1.50 -21.13 -12.10
N PRO A 313 1.02 -22.37 -12.29
CA PRO A 313 -0.41 -22.68 -12.11
C PRO A 313 -0.87 -22.50 -10.66
N ARG A 314 0.06 -22.35 -9.70
CA ARG A 314 -0.22 -22.06 -8.29
C ARG A 314 -0.45 -20.56 -8.03
N ILE A 315 -0.20 -19.70 -9.03
CA ILE A 315 -0.42 -18.26 -9.00
C ILE A 315 -1.83 -17.98 -9.57
N PRO A 316 -2.79 -17.50 -8.77
CA PRO A 316 -4.11 -17.05 -9.23
C PRO A 316 -4.11 -16.19 -10.52
N ALA A 317 -5.13 -16.32 -11.37
CA ALA A 317 -5.21 -15.51 -12.61
C ALA A 317 -5.45 -14.00 -12.36
N LYS A 318 -5.95 -13.64 -11.17
CA LYS A 318 -6.18 -12.26 -10.71
C LYS A 318 -5.59 -12.09 -9.32
N HIS A 319 -4.78 -11.05 -9.11
CA HIS A 319 -4.12 -10.78 -7.83
C HIS A 319 -4.29 -9.32 -7.40
N GLY A 320 -4.20 -9.11 -6.09
CA GLY A 320 -3.95 -7.78 -5.53
C GLY A 320 -2.63 -7.19 -6.03
N HIS A 321 -2.53 -5.87 -5.94
CA HIS A 321 -1.36 -5.12 -6.39
C HIS A 321 -0.08 -5.59 -5.70
N GLY A 322 1.04 -5.62 -6.43
CA GLY A 322 2.33 -6.14 -5.94
C GLY A 322 2.71 -7.54 -6.36
N ALA A 323 1.74 -8.38 -6.74
CA ALA A 323 2.03 -9.76 -7.14
C ALA A 323 3.09 -9.84 -8.26
N SER A 324 3.13 -8.88 -9.19
CA SER A 324 4.14 -8.89 -10.28
C SER A 324 5.59 -8.73 -9.81
N SER A 325 5.87 -8.17 -8.62
CA SER A 325 7.23 -8.11 -8.05
C SER A 325 7.55 -9.29 -7.13
N VAL A 326 6.53 -9.97 -6.62
CA VAL A 326 6.62 -11.14 -5.72
C VAL A 326 6.92 -12.42 -6.52
N TRP A 327 6.30 -12.60 -7.68
CA TRP A 327 6.40 -13.84 -8.44
C TRP A 327 7.50 -13.82 -9.52
N LYS A 328 8.73 -13.45 -9.11
CA LYS A 328 9.91 -13.57 -9.97
C LYS A 328 10.41 -15.03 -9.97
N PRO A 329 10.76 -15.60 -11.13
CA PRO A 329 11.33 -16.95 -11.20
C PRO A 329 12.53 -17.12 -10.28
N GLY A 330 12.59 -18.23 -9.56
CA GLY A 330 13.67 -18.50 -8.61
C GLY A 330 13.48 -17.86 -7.22
N LYS A 331 12.42 -17.07 -7.00
CA LYS A 331 12.01 -16.67 -5.65
C LYS A 331 11.10 -17.72 -5.02
N ARG A 332 11.25 -17.89 -3.72
CA ARG A 332 10.43 -18.78 -2.91
C ARG A 332 9.30 -18.00 -2.29
N GLU A 333 8.08 -18.45 -2.51
CA GLU A 333 6.87 -17.76 -2.05
C GLU A 333 5.86 -18.74 -1.48
N TRP A 334 5.04 -18.27 -0.55
CA TRP A 334 3.98 -19.06 0.04
C TRP A 334 2.76 -19.05 -0.88
N VAL A 335 2.34 -20.24 -1.31
CA VAL A 335 1.13 -20.44 -2.12
C VAL A 335 0.19 -21.43 -1.44
N VAL A 336 -1.10 -21.32 -1.74
CA VAL A 336 -2.10 -22.31 -1.33
C VAL A 336 -2.08 -23.45 -2.34
N ARG A 337 -1.79 -24.67 -1.88
CA ARG A 337 -1.95 -25.90 -2.66
C ARG A 337 -3.18 -26.66 -2.17
N GLU A 338 -4.14 -26.82 -3.07
CA GLU A 338 -5.26 -27.74 -2.87
C GLU A 338 -4.75 -29.20 -2.84
N ARG A 339 -5.16 -29.95 -1.82
CA ARG A 339 -4.86 -31.37 -1.65
C ARG A 339 -6.04 -32.24 -2.06
N ALA A 340 -7.26 -31.76 -1.82
CA ALA A 340 -8.50 -32.44 -2.19
C ALA A 340 -9.61 -31.40 -2.37
N PRO A 341 -10.58 -31.62 -3.28
CA PRO A 341 -11.77 -30.76 -3.37
C PRO A 341 -12.62 -30.88 -2.09
N GLY A 342 -13.37 -29.83 -1.76
CA GLY A 342 -14.33 -29.80 -0.64
C GLY A 342 -15.65 -29.14 -1.06
N ASP A 343 -16.73 -29.43 -0.32
CA ASP A 343 -18.07 -28.85 -0.56
C ASP A 343 -18.16 -27.39 -0.07
N LEU A 344 -17.27 -27.02 0.85
CA LEU A 344 -17.07 -25.67 1.36
C LEU A 344 -15.67 -25.18 0.94
N PRO A 345 -15.40 -23.85 0.96
CA PRO A 345 -14.09 -23.33 0.63
C PRO A 345 -12.99 -23.97 1.49
N THR A 346 -12.00 -24.56 0.85
CA THR A 346 -10.83 -25.19 1.49
C THR A 346 -9.76 -24.15 1.84
N SER A 347 -9.87 -22.94 1.31
CA SER A 347 -9.10 -21.76 1.70
C SER A 347 -9.97 -20.50 1.61
N GLN A 348 -9.67 -19.50 2.45
CA GLN A 348 -10.43 -18.24 2.53
C GLN A 348 -9.48 -17.08 2.79
N SER A 349 -9.62 -16.01 1.99
CA SER A 349 -8.87 -14.77 2.19
C SER A 349 -9.68 -13.74 2.98
N PHE A 350 -9.05 -13.13 3.97
CA PHE A 350 -9.59 -12.08 4.84
C PHE A 350 -8.85 -10.75 4.68
N GLY A 351 -7.94 -10.68 3.70
CA GLY A 351 -7.20 -9.46 3.41
C GLY A 351 -8.09 -8.25 3.15
N GLY A 352 -7.49 -7.08 3.27
CA GLY A 352 -8.13 -5.80 3.04
C GLY A 352 -7.22 -4.94 2.18
N ALA A 353 -7.82 -4.25 1.22
CA ALA A 353 -7.24 -3.10 0.57
C ALA A 353 -6.87 -2.01 1.58
N ASN A 354 -7.41 -2.11 2.78
CA ASN A 354 -7.36 -1.08 3.78
C ASN A 354 -5.92 -0.77 4.18
N GLY A 355 -5.59 0.51 4.20
CA GLY A 355 -4.30 1.06 4.57
C GLY A 355 -4.24 1.27 6.07
N GLY A 356 -3.89 2.46 6.53
CA GLY A 356 -3.78 2.76 7.96
C GLY A 356 -5.07 2.61 8.75
N GLU A 357 -6.22 2.75 8.08
CA GLU A 357 -7.56 2.63 8.66
C GLU A 357 -7.95 1.21 9.05
N TYR A 358 -7.23 0.18 8.57
CA TYR A 358 -7.53 -1.21 8.92
C TYR A 358 -7.48 -1.48 10.43
N ARG A 359 -6.57 -0.80 11.12
CA ARG A 359 -6.27 -1.03 12.53
C ARG A 359 -7.40 -0.48 13.36
N LYS A 360 -7.88 -1.26 14.31
CA LYS A 360 -8.99 -0.92 15.20
C LYS A 360 -10.36 -0.76 14.52
N SER A 361 -10.48 -0.70 13.19
CA SER A 361 -11.76 -0.48 12.52
C SER A 361 -12.65 -1.72 12.50
N PHE A 362 -13.93 -1.53 12.17
CA PHE A 362 -14.91 -2.61 12.12
C PHE A 362 -14.78 -3.44 10.83
N HIS A 363 -14.39 -4.72 10.96
CA HIS A 363 -14.35 -5.70 9.86
C HIS A 363 -15.34 -6.86 10.10
N GLY A 364 -16.60 -6.53 10.38
CA GLY A 364 -17.68 -7.50 10.55
C GLY A 364 -18.70 -7.48 9.42
N TYR A 365 -19.52 -8.52 9.37
CA TYR A 365 -20.66 -8.63 8.47
C TYR A 365 -21.96 -8.46 9.26
N ALA A 366 -23.07 -8.11 8.57
CA ALA A 366 -24.37 -8.12 9.23
C ALA A 366 -24.71 -9.54 9.74
N PRO A 367 -25.41 -9.70 10.88
CA PRO A 367 -25.78 -11.01 11.40
C PRO A 367 -26.44 -11.91 10.34
N GLY A 368 -26.02 -13.17 10.28
CA GLY A 368 -26.43 -14.14 9.26
C GLY A 368 -25.57 -14.14 7.98
N PHE A 369 -24.71 -13.15 7.76
CA PHE A 369 -23.74 -13.15 6.65
C PHE A 369 -22.34 -13.50 7.14
N VAL A 370 -21.62 -14.34 6.39
CA VAL A 370 -20.34 -14.90 6.83
C VAL A 370 -19.39 -15.16 5.67
N GLN A 371 -18.09 -15.28 5.95
CA GLN A 371 -17.16 -16.00 5.08
C GLN A 371 -16.90 -17.38 5.67
N VAL A 372 -16.86 -18.43 4.83
CA VAL A 372 -16.83 -19.82 5.30
C VAL A 372 -15.52 -20.50 4.93
N ILE A 373 -14.99 -21.32 5.82
CA ILE A 373 -13.84 -22.20 5.55
C ILE A 373 -14.04 -23.59 6.14
N GLU A 374 -13.73 -24.65 5.39
CA GLU A 374 -13.80 -26.04 5.85
C GLU A 374 -12.59 -26.39 6.74
N SER A 375 -12.82 -26.87 7.96
CA SER A 375 -11.79 -27.48 8.83
C SER A 375 -10.46 -26.71 8.87
N PRO A 376 -10.46 -25.43 9.28
CA PRO A 376 -9.30 -24.53 9.23
C PRO A 376 -8.14 -25.05 10.08
N THR A 377 -6.90 -24.87 9.59
CA THR A 377 -5.68 -25.40 10.23
C THR A 377 -4.57 -24.36 10.39
N GLN A 378 -4.35 -23.52 9.37
CA GLN A 378 -3.26 -22.54 9.35
C GLN A 378 -3.73 -21.22 8.72
N ILE A 379 -3.05 -20.14 9.05
CA ILE A 379 -3.21 -18.81 8.44
C ILE A 379 -1.86 -18.23 8.05
N GLN A 380 -1.81 -17.51 6.94
CA GLN A 380 -0.63 -16.83 6.41
C GLN A 380 -0.94 -15.34 6.27
N ILE A 381 0.04 -14.49 6.62
CA ILE A 381 -0.11 -13.04 6.67
C ILE A 381 0.97 -12.40 5.79
N THR A 382 0.55 -11.54 4.86
CA THR A 382 1.40 -10.78 3.94
C THR A 382 1.18 -9.29 4.20
N PRO A 383 1.94 -8.68 5.13
CA PRO A 383 1.81 -7.26 5.44
C PRO A 383 2.61 -6.41 4.44
N MET A 384 2.12 -5.19 4.16
CA MET A 384 2.87 -4.11 3.50
C MET A 384 2.94 -2.94 4.49
N GLN A 385 4.07 -2.83 5.17
CA GLN A 385 4.26 -1.91 6.31
C GLN A 385 5.42 -0.96 6.03
N ILE A 386 5.31 0.27 6.51
CA ILE A 386 6.32 1.31 6.35
C ILE A 386 6.67 1.83 7.73
N ASP A 387 7.97 1.80 8.04
CA ASP A 387 8.48 2.35 9.30
C ASP A 387 8.55 3.87 9.22
N THR A 388 7.68 4.54 9.98
CA THR A 388 7.60 6.00 10.03
C THR A 388 8.05 6.54 11.39
N TRP A 389 8.64 5.70 12.23
CA TRP A 389 8.91 6.04 13.62
C TRP A 389 10.12 6.97 13.78
N ASN A 390 9.92 8.24 14.10
CA ASN A 390 11.05 9.04 14.58
C ASN A 390 11.43 8.60 16.01
N ARG A 391 12.59 7.96 16.15
CA ARG A 391 13.00 7.31 17.40
C ARG A 391 13.23 8.28 18.56
N ASP A 392 13.53 9.54 18.24
CA ASP A 392 13.89 10.57 19.23
C ASP A 392 12.68 11.41 19.66
N LYS A 393 11.67 11.54 18.79
CA LYS A 393 10.56 12.49 18.98
C LYS A 393 9.19 11.85 19.10
N MET A 394 9.04 10.57 18.76
CA MET A 394 7.76 9.86 18.78
C MET A 394 7.78 8.70 19.76
N ASN A 395 6.64 8.46 20.40
CA ASN A 395 6.48 7.37 21.35
C ASN A 395 5.99 6.10 20.63
N ILE A 396 6.70 4.99 20.81
CA ILE A 396 6.35 3.70 20.19
C ILE A 396 5.09 3.05 20.76
N SER A 397 4.69 3.42 21.98
CA SER A 397 3.56 2.81 22.70
C SER A 397 2.36 3.75 22.84
N HIS A 398 2.52 5.03 22.51
CA HIS A 398 1.48 6.05 22.68
C HIS A 398 1.34 6.90 21.41
N PRO A 399 0.11 7.20 20.98
CA PRO A 399 -0.11 8.05 19.82
C PRO A 399 0.52 9.44 20.02
N THR A 400 1.44 9.80 19.14
CA THR A 400 1.98 11.15 19.01
C THR A 400 1.76 11.64 17.59
N SER A 401 1.74 12.96 17.41
CA SER A 401 1.80 13.56 16.07
C SER A 401 3.00 13.00 15.31
N PHE A 402 2.81 12.76 14.01
CA PHE A 402 3.88 12.32 13.14
C PHE A 402 5.00 13.37 13.12
N VAL A 403 6.25 12.90 13.27
CA VAL A 403 7.44 13.73 13.13
C VAL A 403 8.34 13.05 12.12
N PRO A 404 8.72 13.72 11.02
CA PRO A 404 9.63 13.13 10.05
C PRO A 404 11.00 12.86 10.69
N GLY A 405 11.75 11.94 10.10
CA GLY A 405 13.15 11.68 10.43
C GLY A 405 14.05 12.91 10.26
N PRO A 406 15.29 12.85 10.77
CA PRO A 406 16.23 13.95 10.65
C PRO A 406 16.49 14.29 9.18
N ASP A 407 16.22 15.53 8.80
CA ASP A 407 16.64 16.08 7.52
C ASP A 407 18.09 16.57 7.64
N LEU A 408 18.93 16.29 6.65
CA LEU A 408 20.30 16.80 6.59
C LEU A 408 20.36 18.31 6.31
N THR A 409 19.24 18.98 6.04
CA THR A 409 19.21 20.40 5.63
C THR A 409 19.35 21.43 6.77
N GLY A 410 19.97 21.04 7.88
CA GLY A 410 20.18 21.91 9.04
C GLY A 410 21.32 22.94 8.94
N SER A 411 22.15 22.99 7.89
CA SER A 411 23.31 23.91 7.89
C SER A 411 23.77 24.59 6.59
N ASP A 412 23.35 24.20 5.37
CA ASP A 412 24.03 24.70 4.15
C ASP A 412 23.19 25.25 2.98
N LEU A 413 21.93 25.67 3.20
CA LEU A 413 21.10 26.29 2.14
C LEU A 413 20.62 27.72 2.48
N ARG A 414 21.49 28.55 3.06
CA ARG A 414 21.21 29.99 3.24
C ARG A 414 21.33 30.83 1.96
N ALA A 415 21.46 30.22 0.78
CA ALA A 415 21.68 30.94 -0.48
C ALA A 415 20.89 30.35 -1.65
N CYS A 416 19.55 30.45 -1.64
CA CYS A 416 18.74 30.40 -2.88
C CYS A 416 17.27 30.79 -2.61
N HIS A 417 17.02 32.04 -2.26
CA HIS A 417 15.70 32.66 -2.50
C HIS A 417 15.80 33.57 -3.74
N PRO A 418 15.14 33.24 -4.86
CA PRO A 418 14.71 34.25 -5.81
C PRO A 418 13.30 34.71 -5.43
N GLN A 419 13.17 36.01 -5.19
CA GLN A 419 11.88 36.70 -5.09
C GLN A 419 11.01 36.46 -6.33
N PRO A 420 9.67 36.49 -6.21
CA PRO A 420 8.76 36.20 -7.30
C PRO A 420 8.81 37.30 -8.38
N ARG A 421 9.22 36.95 -9.60
CA ARG A 421 8.96 37.76 -10.80
C ARG A 421 7.61 37.39 -11.40
N LYS A 422 6.90 38.41 -11.90
CA LYS A 422 5.53 38.35 -12.46
C LYS A 422 5.40 37.33 -13.61
N PRO A 423 4.20 36.74 -13.81
CA PRO A 423 3.99 35.71 -14.82
C PRO A 423 3.85 36.32 -16.22
N GLN A 424 4.61 35.79 -17.18
CA GLN A 424 4.26 35.87 -18.60
C GLN A 424 3.38 34.68 -18.96
N THR A 425 2.34 34.99 -19.73
CA THR A 425 1.27 34.12 -20.20
C THR A 425 1.81 33.00 -21.10
N ASP A 426 1.75 31.75 -20.61
CA ASP A 426 1.70 30.59 -21.49
C ASP A 426 0.75 29.54 -20.88
N THR A 427 -0.34 29.30 -21.61
CA THR A 427 -1.40 28.34 -21.36
C THR A 427 -0.87 26.93 -21.66
N ARG A 428 -0.65 26.09 -20.64
CA ARG A 428 -0.82 24.63 -20.70
C ARG A 428 -0.61 23.95 -19.34
N HIS A 429 -1.48 22.98 -19.06
CA HIS A 429 -1.73 22.22 -17.83
C HIS A 429 -0.54 21.54 -17.10
N SER A 430 0.72 21.68 -17.55
CA SER A 430 1.86 20.99 -16.93
C SER A 430 2.41 21.63 -15.65
N LYS A 431 1.93 22.83 -15.28
CA LYS A 431 2.48 23.61 -14.14
C LYS A 431 1.76 23.39 -12.80
N LEU A 432 0.69 22.59 -12.75
CA LEU A 432 -0.10 22.38 -11.52
C LEU A 432 0.58 21.46 -10.49
N TYR A 433 1.43 20.54 -10.97
CA TYR A 433 2.36 19.78 -10.13
C TYR A 433 3.73 20.44 -10.27
N LYS A 434 4.10 21.33 -9.34
CA LYS A 434 5.47 21.85 -9.31
C LYS A 434 6.42 20.65 -9.30
N ARG A 435 7.24 20.48 -10.35
CA ARG A 435 8.46 19.67 -10.31
C ARG A 435 9.21 20.14 -9.07
N TYR A 436 9.19 19.37 -7.99
CA TYR A 436 10.13 19.57 -6.89
C TYR A 436 11.52 19.35 -7.52
N GLU A 437 12.26 20.44 -7.71
CA GLU A 437 13.64 20.43 -8.19
C GLU A 437 14.59 19.90 -7.09
N LEU A 438 14.43 18.62 -6.74
CA LEU A 438 15.36 17.86 -5.90
C LEU A 438 15.81 16.55 -6.60
N LYS A 439 15.54 16.43 -7.91
CA LYS A 439 15.68 15.19 -8.71
C LYS A 439 17.10 14.59 -8.81
N LYS A 440 18.14 15.20 -8.26
CA LYS A 440 19.50 14.67 -8.42
C LYS A 440 19.78 13.46 -7.51
N ASN A 441 19.21 13.41 -6.30
CA ASN A 441 19.61 12.43 -5.28
C ASN A 441 18.45 11.53 -4.81
N GLN A 442 17.71 10.88 -5.69
CA GLN A 442 16.67 9.90 -5.28
C GLN A 442 17.17 8.45 -5.30
N ARG A 443 16.82 7.65 -4.28
CA ARG A 443 17.09 6.18 -4.25
C ARG A 443 16.26 5.42 -5.29
N ILE A 444 15.08 5.94 -5.62
CA ILE A 444 14.17 5.36 -6.61
C ILE A 444 14.11 6.31 -7.79
N LYS A 445 14.46 5.84 -8.98
CA LYS A 445 14.49 6.66 -10.20
C LYS A 445 13.70 6.02 -11.32
N ALA A 446 12.96 6.84 -12.08
CA ALA A 446 12.46 6.43 -13.39
C ALA A 446 13.63 6.32 -14.40
N PRO A 447 13.53 5.48 -15.44
CA PRO A 447 14.65 5.19 -16.33
C PRO A 447 15.10 6.42 -17.14
N THR A 448 14.18 7.36 -17.36
CA THR A 448 14.45 8.63 -18.06
C THR A 448 15.55 9.44 -17.37
N GLU A 449 15.79 9.25 -16.07
CA GLU A 449 16.83 9.99 -15.32
C GLU A 449 18.00 9.08 -14.90
N ALA A 450 17.81 7.76 -14.93
CA ALA A 450 18.81 6.79 -14.47
C ALA A 450 20.07 6.75 -15.35
N ALA A 451 20.01 7.20 -16.61
CA ALA A 451 21.14 7.18 -17.53
C ALA A 451 22.07 8.42 -17.46
N GLY A 452 21.97 9.27 -16.41
CA GLY A 452 22.70 10.54 -16.38
C GLY A 452 22.11 11.55 -17.38
N VAL A 453 20.80 11.44 -17.53
CA VAL A 453 19.99 12.04 -18.57
C VAL A 453 19.17 13.12 -17.85
N SER A 454 19.40 14.37 -18.23
CA SER A 454 18.76 15.55 -17.67
C SER A 454 17.25 15.48 -17.88
N GLY A 455 16.46 16.16 -17.03
CA GLY A 455 14.98 16.09 -17.04
C GLY A 455 14.28 16.64 -18.30
N ASP A 456 15.04 16.93 -19.36
CA ASP A 456 14.60 17.40 -20.68
C ASP A 456 14.93 16.40 -21.81
N ASP A 457 15.47 15.24 -21.50
CA ASP A 457 15.84 14.25 -22.49
C ASP A 457 14.65 13.38 -22.98
N PRO A 458 14.67 12.97 -24.26
CA PRO A 458 13.57 12.26 -24.91
C PRO A 458 13.28 10.88 -24.30
N VAL A 459 11.98 10.61 -24.15
CA VAL A 459 11.43 9.42 -23.49
C VAL A 459 11.50 8.21 -24.45
N PRO A 460 11.66 6.95 -23.96
CA PRO A 460 11.65 5.76 -24.82
C PRO A 460 10.42 5.73 -25.74
N GLY A 461 10.62 5.88 -27.06
CA GLY A 461 9.57 5.97 -28.08
C GLY A 461 9.47 7.33 -28.80
N GLU A 462 10.18 8.36 -28.33
CA GLU A 462 10.33 9.66 -29.03
C GLU A 462 11.50 9.67 -30.02
N ALA A 463 12.15 8.52 -30.24
CA ALA A 463 13.29 8.38 -31.13
C ALA A 463 13.15 7.13 -32.01
N VAL A 464 13.51 7.26 -33.29
CA VAL A 464 13.43 6.18 -34.27
C VAL A 464 14.75 6.10 -35.03
N VAL A 465 15.28 4.88 -35.15
CA VAL A 465 16.42 4.60 -36.03
C VAL A 465 15.90 4.35 -37.44
N ARG A 466 16.54 4.94 -38.45
CA ARG A 466 16.20 4.75 -39.87
C ARG A 466 17.43 4.35 -40.67
N LEU A 467 17.30 3.28 -41.44
CA LEU A 467 18.37 2.78 -42.32
C LEU A 467 18.29 3.34 -43.76
N ARG A 468 17.10 3.73 -44.23
CA ARG A 468 16.86 4.12 -45.63
C ARG A 468 16.32 5.52 -45.84
N ASP A 469 15.55 6.02 -44.87
CA ASP A 469 14.77 7.25 -45.02
C ASP A 469 15.38 8.40 -44.21
N PRO A 470 15.46 9.62 -44.76
CA PRO A 470 15.92 10.79 -44.01
C PRO A 470 14.95 11.14 -42.88
N CYS A 471 15.48 11.74 -41.82
CA CYS A 471 14.66 12.22 -40.72
C CYS A 471 13.69 13.32 -41.17
N SER A 472 12.43 13.21 -40.74
CA SER A 472 11.44 14.28 -40.84
C SER A 472 11.74 15.40 -39.84
N ARG A 473 12.33 15.05 -38.69
CA ARG A 473 12.78 15.95 -37.63
C ARG A 473 14.12 15.43 -37.09
N SER A 474 15.16 16.26 -37.19
CA SER A 474 16.52 15.93 -36.75
C SER A 474 16.82 16.59 -35.41
N PRO A 475 17.73 16.02 -34.59
CA PRO A 475 18.20 16.68 -33.37
C PRO A 475 19.00 17.94 -33.67
N ASP A 476 18.97 18.87 -32.71
CA ASP A 476 19.57 20.20 -32.81
C ASP A 476 20.98 20.25 -32.19
N SER A 477 21.35 19.27 -31.33
CA SER A 477 22.67 19.20 -30.68
C SER A 477 23.23 17.77 -30.58
N GLY A 478 24.53 17.66 -30.26
CA GLY A 478 25.20 16.37 -30.07
C GLY A 478 24.75 15.64 -28.81
N GLU A 479 24.45 16.40 -27.75
CA GLU A 479 23.86 15.87 -26.51
C GLU A 479 22.46 15.30 -26.79
N GLU A 480 21.66 16.02 -27.56
CA GLU A 480 20.33 15.56 -27.94
C GLU A 480 20.40 14.33 -28.87
N CYS A 481 21.35 14.31 -29.80
CA CYS A 481 21.63 13.14 -30.63
C CYS A 481 21.98 11.90 -29.79
N LEU A 482 22.84 12.07 -28.80
CA LEU A 482 23.18 11.01 -27.85
C LEU A 482 21.96 10.55 -27.04
N ALA A 483 21.12 11.47 -26.59
CA ALA A 483 19.91 11.15 -25.85
C ALA A 483 18.89 10.38 -26.71
N LEU A 484 18.62 10.83 -27.93
CA LEU A 484 17.75 10.12 -28.89
C LEU A 484 18.32 8.75 -29.25
N ALA A 485 19.65 8.62 -29.40
CA ALA A 485 20.30 7.33 -29.67
C ALA A 485 20.07 6.34 -28.52
N ARG A 486 20.21 6.81 -27.27
CA ARG A 486 19.91 6.02 -26.07
C ARG A 486 18.43 5.64 -26.00
N ALA A 487 17.53 6.57 -26.32
CA ALA A 487 16.09 6.32 -26.32
C ALA A 487 15.68 5.31 -27.40
N ALA A 488 16.23 5.40 -28.61
CA ALA A 488 15.89 4.54 -29.74
C ALA A 488 16.41 3.10 -29.59
N LEU A 489 17.44 2.91 -28.75
CA LEU A 489 18.02 1.60 -28.42
C LEU A 489 17.77 1.22 -26.95
N TYR A 490 16.78 1.83 -26.31
CA TYR A 490 16.43 1.55 -24.91
C TYR A 490 16.10 0.06 -24.72
N GLY A 491 16.57 -0.54 -23.63
CA GLY A 491 16.39 -1.97 -23.34
C GLY A 491 17.31 -2.92 -24.11
N GLN A 492 18.20 -2.41 -24.99
CA GLN A 492 19.15 -3.24 -25.74
C GLN A 492 20.53 -3.39 -25.07
N HIS A 493 20.73 -2.85 -23.85
CA HIS A 493 21.97 -2.95 -23.06
C HIS A 493 23.25 -2.57 -23.83
N ARG A 494 23.20 -1.48 -24.60
CA ARG A 494 24.33 -0.98 -25.37
C ARG A 494 25.10 0.11 -24.63
N ARG A 495 26.40 0.21 -24.89
CA ARG A 495 27.28 1.29 -24.45
C ARG A 495 27.34 2.33 -25.56
N PHE A 496 27.37 3.61 -25.21
CA PHE A 496 27.34 4.71 -26.18
C PHE A 496 28.58 5.58 -26.00
N LEU A 497 29.28 5.82 -27.10
CA LEU A 497 30.39 6.76 -27.17
C LEU A 497 29.99 7.88 -28.14
N LEU A 498 29.92 9.12 -27.63
CA LEU A 498 29.78 10.29 -28.50
C LEU A 498 31.15 10.57 -29.11
N ASP A 499 31.32 10.29 -30.40
CA ASP A 499 32.56 10.50 -31.12
C ASP A 499 32.51 11.84 -31.86
N PRO A 500 33.32 12.83 -31.44
CA PRO A 500 33.40 14.14 -32.10
C PRO A 500 34.15 14.09 -33.44
N SER A 501 34.81 12.97 -33.78
CA SER A 501 35.61 12.84 -34.98
C SER A 501 34.78 12.44 -36.22
N VAL A 502 34.89 13.32 -37.22
CA VAL A 502 34.52 13.24 -38.64
C VAL A 502 33.42 12.23 -39.03
N SER A 503 32.15 12.55 -38.71
CA SER A 503 31.07 12.07 -39.58
C SER A 503 31.22 12.71 -40.97
N ALA A 504 31.14 11.89 -42.02
CA ALA A 504 31.03 12.38 -43.39
C ALA A 504 29.71 13.17 -43.61
N HIS A 505 28.73 13.03 -42.71
CA HIS A 505 27.35 13.47 -42.89
C HIS A 505 26.89 14.51 -41.86
N VAL A 506 25.96 15.38 -42.26
CA VAL A 506 25.32 16.37 -41.39
C VAL A 506 24.08 15.74 -40.74
N GLY A 507 23.96 15.84 -39.42
CA GLY A 507 22.85 15.23 -38.65
C GLY A 507 23.35 14.31 -37.54
N CYS A 508 22.47 13.41 -37.08
CA CYS A 508 22.73 12.43 -36.02
C CYS A 508 22.72 11.01 -36.55
N THR A 509 23.84 10.32 -36.41
CA THR A 509 24.02 8.95 -36.92
C THR A 509 24.62 8.05 -35.86
N ILE A 510 24.24 6.77 -35.88
CA ILE A 510 24.75 5.75 -34.97
C ILE A 510 25.22 4.51 -35.73
N MET A 511 26.29 3.89 -35.24
CA MET A 511 26.84 2.66 -35.79
C MET A 511 27.38 1.76 -34.68
N ALA A 512 27.45 0.46 -34.94
CA ALA A 512 28.05 -0.47 -34.00
C ALA A 512 29.56 -0.63 -34.27
N ASP A 513 30.32 -0.82 -33.21
CA ASP A 513 31.76 -1.15 -33.27
C ASP A 513 31.98 -2.58 -33.76
N SER A 514 32.98 -2.80 -34.61
CA SER A 514 33.30 -4.12 -35.16
C SER A 514 33.98 -5.09 -34.20
N HIS A 515 34.65 -4.60 -33.17
CA HIS A 515 35.34 -5.41 -32.17
C HIS A 515 34.47 -5.63 -30.94
N GLU A 516 33.61 -4.65 -30.63
CA GLU A 516 32.65 -4.75 -29.53
C GLU A 516 31.23 -4.39 -29.97
N LEU A 517 30.47 -5.41 -30.39
CA LEU A 517 29.13 -5.24 -30.98
C LEU A 517 28.09 -4.50 -30.10
N ASN A 518 28.32 -4.41 -28.79
CA ASN A 518 27.48 -3.69 -27.85
C ASN A 518 27.89 -2.22 -27.67
N LEU A 519 29.04 -1.80 -28.20
CA LEU A 519 29.47 -0.41 -28.26
C LEU A 519 28.86 0.26 -29.50
N VAL A 520 28.21 1.40 -29.27
CA VAL A 520 27.58 2.23 -30.29
C VAL A 520 28.32 3.55 -30.36
N HIS A 521 28.89 3.83 -31.53
CA HIS A 521 29.46 5.13 -31.86
C HIS A 521 28.32 6.05 -32.30
N VAL A 522 28.19 7.18 -31.60
CA VAL A 522 27.22 8.23 -31.88
C VAL A 522 27.97 9.39 -32.49
N HIS A 523 27.61 9.76 -33.71
CA HIS A 523 28.20 10.91 -34.38
C HIS A 523 27.15 11.99 -34.60
N PHE A 524 27.55 13.22 -34.33
CA PHE A 524 26.73 14.40 -34.59
C PHE A 524 27.53 15.49 -35.29
N LYS A 525 26.96 16.07 -36.34
CA LYS A 525 27.59 17.17 -37.09
C LYS A 525 26.59 18.25 -37.46
N VAL A 526 26.88 19.47 -37.03
CA VAL A 526 26.12 20.69 -37.37
C VAL A 526 26.73 21.36 -38.62
N ARG A 527 25.91 22.08 -39.38
CA ARG A 527 26.27 22.69 -40.67
C ARG A 527 26.88 24.08 -40.51
N GLY A 528 27.91 24.41 -41.31
CA GLY A 528 28.35 25.80 -41.55
C GLY A 528 27.47 26.51 -42.60
N ALA A 529 27.22 27.81 -42.46
CA ALA A 529 26.30 28.57 -43.31
C ALA A 529 26.70 28.50 -44.81
N GLY A 530 25.82 27.95 -45.67
CA GLY A 530 25.88 28.22 -47.12
C GLY A 530 25.79 27.07 -48.15
N LEU A 531 25.84 25.77 -47.81
CA LEU A 531 25.88 24.69 -48.84
C LEU A 531 24.82 23.60 -48.64
N GLU A 532 23.77 23.56 -49.47
CA GLU A 532 22.68 22.56 -49.36
C GLU A 532 23.11 21.21 -49.92
N SER A 533 23.42 20.26 -49.03
CA SER A 533 23.42 18.84 -49.37
C SER A 533 22.79 18.00 -48.25
N THR A 534 21.90 17.13 -48.70
CA THR A 534 20.83 16.36 -48.03
C THR A 534 21.29 15.05 -47.41
N TRP A 535 21.30 14.93 -46.07
CA TRP A 535 21.38 13.62 -45.40
C TRP A 535 20.46 13.44 -44.18
N CYS A 536 19.71 14.47 -43.76
CA CYS A 536 18.64 14.36 -42.74
C CYS A 536 17.59 15.50 -42.81
N SER A 537 17.23 16.01 -44.00
CA SER A 537 16.05 16.88 -44.21
C SER A 537 15.66 17.03 -45.70
N ARG A 538 14.37 17.24 -45.98
CA ARG A 538 13.73 17.26 -47.33
C ARG A 538 14.31 18.32 -48.29
N GLN A 539 14.46 17.98 -49.58
CA GLN A 539 14.62 18.96 -50.67
C GLN A 539 13.30 19.18 -51.43
N ARG A 540 12.92 20.45 -51.65
CA ARG A 540 11.95 20.85 -52.68
C ARG A 540 12.75 21.16 -53.95
N LEU A 541 12.74 20.26 -54.94
CA LEU A 541 13.21 20.59 -56.28
C LEU A 541 12.11 21.31 -57.06
N ARG A 542 12.46 22.49 -57.59
CA ARG A 542 11.65 23.22 -58.56
C ARG A 542 11.58 22.45 -59.88
N ARG A 543 10.35 22.33 -60.37
CA ARG A 543 9.89 22.08 -61.75
C ARG A 543 10.32 20.76 -62.43
N ASN A 544 9.29 19.92 -62.53
CA ASN A 544 8.96 18.98 -63.61
C ASN A 544 9.58 17.57 -63.60
N ARG A 545 8.64 16.62 -63.44
CA ARG A 545 8.58 15.22 -63.86
C ARG A 545 9.27 14.16 -62.97
N THR A 546 8.41 13.21 -62.54
CA THR A 546 8.63 11.91 -61.88
C THR A 546 9.27 11.91 -60.48
N LYS A 547 8.41 11.64 -59.48
CA LYS A 547 8.77 11.41 -58.08
C LYS A 547 9.42 10.02 -57.91
N HIS A 548 10.74 9.95 -57.86
CA HIS A 548 11.46 8.81 -57.31
C HIS A 548 12.34 9.29 -56.16
N CYS A 549 12.05 8.83 -54.94
CA CYS A 549 12.95 8.99 -53.80
C CYS A 549 14.24 8.21 -54.09
N LEU A 550 15.38 8.88 -54.13
CA LEU A 550 16.67 8.18 -54.12
C LEU A 550 17.00 7.82 -52.66
N PRO A 551 17.31 6.54 -52.34
CA PRO A 551 17.64 6.13 -50.99
C PRO A 551 18.94 6.78 -50.50
N VAL A 552 19.02 7.00 -49.19
CA VAL A 552 20.21 7.37 -48.42
C VAL A 552 21.35 6.41 -48.80
N ARG A 553 22.36 6.85 -49.56
CA ARG A 553 23.47 6.01 -50.08
C ARG A 553 24.45 5.45 -49.02
N GLY A 554 24.22 5.64 -47.72
CA GLY A 554 25.21 5.35 -46.65
C GLY A 554 24.93 4.04 -45.91
N ALA A 555 23.86 4.00 -45.12
CA ALA A 555 23.56 2.84 -44.28
C ALA A 555 23.08 1.59 -45.04
N THR A 556 22.58 1.71 -46.28
CA THR A 556 22.18 0.55 -47.11
C THR A 556 23.34 -0.17 -47.79
N ASP A 557 24.49 0.50 -47.90
CA ASP A 557 25.69 -0.04 -48.55
C ASP A 557 26.56 -0.82 -47.55
N ALA A 558 26.24 -0.72 -46.26
CA ALA A 558 26.86 -1.54 -45.24
C ALA A 558 26.69 -3.03 -45.56
N LYS A 559 27.80 -3.76 -45.51
CA LYS A 559 27.82 -5.21 -45.78
C LYS A 559 27.49 -6.01 -44.53
N LYS A 560 27.55 -5.38 -43.35
CA LYS A 560 27.31 -6.02 -42.04
C LYS A 560 26.41 -5.15 -41.18
N PHE A 561 25.44 -5.80 -40.55
CA PHE A 561 24.54 -5.18 -39.58
C PHE A 561 24.49 -6.00 -38.31
N VAL A 562 24.33 -5.32 -37.17
CA VAL A 562 24.19 -6.00 -35.88
C VAL A 562 23.02 -5.47 -35.07
N GLY A 563 22.17 -6.40 -34.64
CA GLY A 563 21.14 -6.19 -33.64
C GLY A 563 21.54 -6.93 -32.37
N THR A 564 21.61 -6.23 -31.25
CA THR A 564 21.79 -6.85 -29.92
C THR A 564 20.65 -6.43 -29.00
N SER A 565 20.26 -7.31 -28.10
CA SER A 565 19.21 -7.07 -27.09
C SER A 565 19.36 -8.09 -25.97
N SER A 566 19.12 -7.68 -24.71
CA SER A 566 19.26 -8.59 -23.57
C SER A 566 18.06 -8.53 -22.60
N PRO A 567 16.81 -8.64 -23.07
CA PRO A 567 15.65 -8.50 -22.21
C PRO A 567 15.44 -9.72 -21.30
N LEU A 568 16.02 -10.87 -21.67
CA LEU A 568 15.96 -12.10 -20.88
C LEU A 568 17.19 -12.99 -21.05
N VAL A 569 17.57 -13.20 -22.31
CA VAL A 569 18.82 -13.83 -22.74
C VAL A 569 19.55 -12.84 -23.62
N ASN A 570 20.87 -12.92 -23.65
CA ASN A 570 21.67 -12.09 -24.54
C ASN A 570 21.48 -12.57 -25.98
N VAL A 571 20.73 -11.79 -26.75
CA VAL A 571 20.47 -12.01 -28.17
C VAL A 571 21.39 -11.12 -28.98
N SER A 572 22.11 -11.72 -29.92
CA SER A 572 22.88 -11.00 -30.93
C SER A 572 22.61 -11.62 -32.28
N VAL A 573 22.29 -10.77 -33.26
CA VAL A 573 22.14 -11.16 -34.66
C VAL A 573 23.05 -10.28 -35.50
N VAL A 574 24.01 -10.92 -36.17
CA VAL A 574 24.86 -10.29 -37.16
C VAL A 574 24.39 -10.74 -38.55
N LEU A 575 24.05 -9.78 -39.41
CA LEU A 575 23.65 -10.03 -40.78
C LEU A 575 24.81 -9.62 -41.70
N ASP A 576 25.39 -10.58 -42.40
CA ASP A 576 26.45 -10.36 -43.39
C ASP A 576 25.88 -10.53 -44.80
N LEU A 577 25.68 -9.41 -45.48
CA LEU A 577 25.16 -9.37 -46.84
C LEU A 577 26.20 -9.82 -47.86
N SER A 578 27.50 -9.78 -47.53
CA SER A 578 28.55 -10.21 -48.45
C SER A 578 28.63 -11.73 -48.56
N SER A 579 28.50 -12.43 -47.43
CA SER A 579 28.44 -13.89 -47.38
C SER A 579 27.01 -14.45 -47.47
N GLN A 580 25.99 -13.59 -47.44
CA GLN A 580 24.57 -13.96 -47.38
C GLN A 580 24.24 -14.85 -46.17
N GLN A 581 24.90 -14.60 -45.02
CA GLN A 581 24.72 -15.35 -43.79
C GLN A 581 24.24 -14.49 -42.62
N ALA A 582 23.39 -15.06 -41.79
CA ALA A 582 23.07 -14.58 -40.45
C ALA A 582 23.85 -15.40 -39.41
N ARG A 583 24.53 -14.71 -38.49
CA ARG A 583 25.12 -15.29 -37.28
C ARG A 583 24.25 -14.90 -36.09
N ILE A 584 23.72 -15.87 -35.36
CA ILE A 584 22.66 -15.70 -34.37
C ILE A 584 23.10 -16.29 -33.03
N SER A 585 22.77 -15.57 -31.95
CA SER A 585 22.78 -16.08 -30.58
C SER A 585 21.34 -16.06 -30.05
N LEU A 586 20.73 -17.25 -29.92
CA LEU A 586 19.46 -17.63 -29.24
C LEU A 586 18.22 -16.73 -29.41
N THR A 587 17.09 -17.20 -29.99
CA THR A 587 15.71 -16.60 -29.86
C THR A 587 14.70 -17.14 -30.91
N GLY A 588 13.40 -16.77 -30.81
CA GLY A 588 12.42 -16.82 -31.92
C GLY A 588 12.03 -15.45 -32.47
N PHE A 589 11.87 -15.34 -33.80
CA PHE A 589 11.97 -14.08 -34.54
C PHE A 589 10.67 -13.61 -35.19
N ASN A 590 10.56 -12.28 -35.33
CA ASN A 590 9.49 -11.51 -35.95
C ASN A 590 8.09 -11.77 -35.36
N ALA A 591 8.01 -11.77 -34.03
CA ALA A 591 6.76 -11.93 -33.30
C ALA A 591 6.74 -11.02 -32.07
N VAL A 592 5.53 -10.65 -31.66
CA VAL A 592 5.25 -10.02 -30.36
C VAL A 592 4.54 -11.00 -29.42
N ALA A 593 3.91 -12.05 -29.98
CA ALA A 593 3.29 -13.13 -29.25
C ALA A 593 3.47 -14.49 -29.95
N MET A 594 3.29 -15.59 -29.22
CA MET A 594 3.33 -16.93 -29.83
C MET A 594 2.19 -17.17 -30.84
N ALA A 595 1.07 -16.45 -30.71
CA ALA A 595 -0.04 -16.50 -31.65
C ALA A 595 0.38 -16.13 -33.09
N ASP A 596 1.44 -15.34 -33.25
CA ASP A 596 2.05 -14.99 -34.54
C ASP A 596 2.72 -16.19 -35.24
N SER A 597 2.82 -17.33 -34.54
CA SER A 597 3.42 -18.59 -35.02
C SER A 597 4.84 -18.45 -35.59
N PRO A 598 5.80 -17.84 -34.85
CA PRO A 598 7.12 -17.51 -35.36
C PRO A 598 8.04 -18.71 -35.55
N TRP A 599 9.07 -18.52 -36.38
CA TRP A 599 10.24 -19.40 -36.40
C TRP A 599 11.10 -19.16 -35.14
N ALA A 600 11.50 -20.24 -34.48
CA ALA A 600 12.26 -20.19 -33.23
C ALA A 600 13.45 -21.15 -33.23
N LEU A 601 14.57 -20.66 -32.69
CA LEU A 601 15.70 -21.48 -32.27
C LEU A 601 15.52 -21.88 -30.82
N ILE A 602 15.50 -23.18 -30.57
CA ILE A 602 15.42 -23.77 -29.25
C ILE A 602 16.79 -24.33 -28.90
N VAL A 603 17.33 -23.92 -27.76
CA VAL A 603 18.58 -24.45 -27.23
C VAL A 603 18.31 -25.09 -25.88
N ASP A 604 18.65 -26.38 -25.76
CA ASP A 604 18.46 -27.12 -24.52
C ASP A 604 19.61 -26.90 -23.52
N GLY A 605 19.48 -27.43 -22.30
CA GLY A 605 20.50 -27.29 -21.25
C GLY A 605 21.87 -27.91 -21.59
N SER A 606 21.92 -28.80 -22.58
CA SER A 606 23.14 -29.41 -23.10
C SER A 606 23.79 -28.58 -24.21
N GLY A 607 23.08 -27.58 -24.75
CA GLY A 607 23.52 -26.75 -25.86
C GLY A 607 23.07 -27.26 -27.24
N ASN A 608 22.19 -28.26 -27.31
CA ASN A 608 21.68 -28.74 -28.59
C ASN A 608 20.70 -27.72 -29.18
N VAL A 609 20.84 -27.45 -30.48
CA VAL A 609 20.01 -26.48 -31.20
C VAL A 609 18.98 -27.20 -32.06
N THR A 610 17.71 -26.79 -31.95
CA THR A 610 16.63 -27.22 -32.86
C THR A 610 15.85 -26.03 -33.38
N GLU A 611 15.26 -26.16 -34.56
CA GLU A 611 14.42 -25.13 -35.19
C GLU A 611 12.96 -25.55 -35.17
N ARG A 612 12.06 -24.63 -34.84
CA ARG A 612 10.61 -24.89 -34.84
C ARG A 612 9.85 -23.73 -35.44
N ARG A 613 8.69 -24.04 -36.04
CA ARG A 613 7.62 -23.07 -36.27
C ARG A 613 6.65 -23.20 -35.11
N LEU A 614 6.64 -22.22 -34.21
CA LEU A 614 5.81 -22.25 -33.01
C LEU A 614 4.33 -22.16 -33.37
N GLY A 615 3.46 -22.67 -32.51
CA GLY A 615 2.02 -22.44 -32.61
C GLY A 615 1.51 -21.63 -31.42
N ASP A 616 0.27 -21.16 -31.50
CA ASP A 616 -0.36 -20.44 -30.40
C ASP A 616 -0.37 -21.28 -29.12
N HIS A 617 0.43 -20.84 -28.15
CA HIS A 617 0.66 -21.48 -26.85
C HIS A 617 1.03 -22.98 -26.92
N ARG A 618 1.70 -23.42 -27.99
CA ARG A 618 2.12 -24.82 -28.18
C ARG A 618 3.49 -24.94 -28.85
N PRO A 619 4.23 -26.06 -28.66
CA PRO A 619 5.59 -26.25 -29.21
C PRO A 619 5.69 -26.13 -30.72
N GLY A 620 4.58 -26.27 -31.44
CA GLY A 620 4.51 -26.18 -32.89
C GLY A 620 5.30 -27.28 -33.60
N GLN A 621 5.60 -27.02 -34.87
CA GLN A 621 6.21 -27.98 -35.78
C GLN A 621 7.74 -27.97 -35.65
N LEU A 622 8.35 -29.14 -35.44
CA LEU A 622 9.79 -29.31 -35.56
C LEU A 622 10.21 -29.20 -37.02
N LEU A 623 11.21 -28.37 -37.30
CA LEU A 623 11.72 -28.12 -38.64
C LEU A 623 13.02 -28.90 -38.88
N LYS A 624 13.38 -29.07 -40.16
CA LYS A 624 14.67 -29.67 -40.53
C LYS A 624 15.78 -28.65 -40.22
N PRO A 625 16.93 -29.07 -39.64
CA PRO A 625 18.02 -28.14 -39.37
C PRO A 625 18.49 -27.40 -40.63
N SER A 626 18.53 -26.08 -40.54
CA SER A 626 19.07 -25.12 -41.50
C SER A 626 20.22 -24.29 -40.93
N VAL A 627 20.45 -24.38 -39.62
CA VAL A 627 21.57 -23.76 -38.90
C VAL A 627 22.78 -24.68 -38.72
N ALA A 628 23.98 -24.10 -38.75
CA ALA A 628 25.23 -24.72 -38.33
C ALA A 628 25.65 -24.15 -36.97
N VAL A 629 26.00 -25.01 -36.01
CA VAL A 629 26.52 -24.59 -34.71
C VAL A 629 28.02 -24.30 -34.86
N GLU A 630 28.42 -23.05 -34.61
CA GLU A 630 29.83 -22.63 -34.69
C GLU A 630 30.56 -22.80 -33.36
N GLU A 631 29.90 -22.39 -32.27
CA GLU A 631 30.51 -22.36 -30.94
C GLU A 631 29.47 -22.64 -29.86
N VAL A 632 29.83 -23.48 -28.90
CA VAL A 632 29.13 -23.65 -27.62
C VAL A 632 30.15 -23.38 -26.52
N LYS A 633 29.99 -22.27 -25.82
CA LYS A 633 30.90 -21.83 -24.76
C LYS A 633 30.17 -21.80 -23.43
N VAL A 634 30.82 -22.27 -22.37
CA VAL A 634 30.31 -22.19 -21.00
C VAL A 634 31.32 -21.41 -20.16
N VAL A 635 30.88 -20.31 -19.54
CA VAL A 635 31.68 -19.49 -18.63
C VAL A 635 30.87 -19.29 -17.35
N GLY A 636 31.32 -19.89 -16.24
CA GLY A 636 30.51 -19.98 -15.03
C GLY A 636 29.17 -20.67 -15.33
N ASP A 637 28.08 -20.06 -14.89
CA ASP A 637 26.72 -20.57 -15.11
C ASP A 637 26.11 -20.13 -16.46
N LEU A 638 26.86 -19.40 -17.30
CA LEU A 638 26.37 -18.90 -18.58
C LEU A 638 26.82 -19.79 -19.74
N ARG A 639 25.84 -20.35 -20.46
CA ARG A 639 26.05 -21.04 -21.75
C ARG A 639 25.73 -20.09 -22.90
N SER A 640 26.68 -19.92 -23.80
CA SER A 640 26.52 -19.18 -25.06
C SER A 640 26.57 -20.16 -26.22
N VAL A 641 25.59 -20.07 -27.13
CA VAL A 641 25.57 -20.85 -28.37
C VAL A 641 25.48 -19.88 -29.54
N THR A 642 26.41 -20.03 -30.47
CA THR A 642 26.46 -19.24 -31.70
C THR A 642 26.22 -20.14 -32.89
N VAL A 643 25.28 -19.76 -33.73
CA VAL A 643 24.90 -20.49 -34.94
C VAL A 643 24.95 -19.60 -36.17
N THR A 644 25.16 -20.19 -37.34
CA THR A 644 25.07 -19.51 -38.64
C THR A 644 24.06 -20.18 -39.56
N ARG A 645 23.42 -19.38 -40.42
CA ARG A 645 22.55 -19.87 -41.51
C ARG A 645 22.43 -18.85 -42.66
N PRO A 646 21.99 -19.26 -43.86
CA PRO A 646 21.66 -18.32 -44.92
C PRO A 646 20.57 -17.31 -44.52
N LEU A 647 20.66 -16.07 -45.02
CA LEU A 647 19.66 -15.02 -44.75
C LEU A 647 18.25 -15.44 -45.20
N LYS A 648 18.16 -16.14 -46.33
CA LYS A 648 16.89 -16.67 -46.87
C LYS A 648 16.47 -17.94 -46.14
N GLY A 649 15.20 -18.01 -45.72
CA GLY A 649 14.57 -19.21 -45.19
C GLY A 649 14.51 -20.34 -46.23
N ALA A 650 14.70 -21.59 -45.78
CA ALA A 650 14.60 -22.76 -46.65
C ALA A 650 13.18 -23.00 -47.18
N SER A 651 12.16 -22.56 -46.44
CA SER A 651 10.73 -22.56 -46.81
C SER A 651 10.01 -21.39 -46.11
N PRO A 652 8.71 -21.14 -46.38
CA PRO A 652 7.91 -20.16 -45.65
C PRO A 652 7.80 -20.40 -44.12
N ASP A 653 8.16 -21.60 -43.63
CA ASP A 653 8.16 -21.93 -42.21
C ASP A 653 9.40 -21.40 -41.47
N TYR A 654 10.43 -20.98 -42.20
CA TYR A 654 11.67 -20.42 -41.67
C TYR A 654 11.66 -18.91 -41.83
N TYR A 655 12.22 -18.20 -40.85
CA TYR A 655 12.37 -16.76 -40.99
C TYR A 655 13.36 -16.40 -42.11
N THR A 656 13.01 -15.39 -42.89
CA THR A 656 13.89 -14.79 -43.89
C THR A 656 14.33 -13.42 -43.38
N PHE A 657 15.63 -13.25 -43.16
CA PHE A 657 16.20 -11.99 -42.70
C PHE A 657 16.24 -10.99 -43.86
N THR A 658 15.27 -10.08 -43.88
CA THR A 658 15.24 -8.93 -44.80
C THR A 658 15.24 -7.64 -44.00
N PRO A 659 16.38 -7.25 -43.40
CA PRO A 659 16.47 -6.12 -42.45
C PRO A 659 16.16 -4.73 -43.04
N PHE A 660 15.60 -4.66 -44.26
CA PHE A 660 15.45 -3.41 -45.01
C PHE A 660 14.08 -3.21 -45.67
N THR A 661 13.13 -4.15 -45.56
CA THR A 661 11.89 -4.09 -46.35
C THR A 661 10.94 -2.96 -45.95
N ASP A 662 10.97 -2.54 -44.69
CA ASP A 662 10.15 -1.43 -44.15
C ASP A 662 10.97 -0.16 -43.82
N GLY A 663 12.30 -0.21 -43.99
CA GLY A 663 13.23 0.89 -43.71
C GLY A 663 13.49 1.18 -42.21
N SER A 664 12.85 0.45 -41.29
CA SER A 664 12.97 0.66 -39.84
C SER A 664 14.25 0.07 -39.24
N GLY A 665 14.79 -0.98 -39.86
CA GLY A 665 15.92 -1.73 -39.30
C GLY A 665 15.58 -2.43 -37.99
N GLN A 666 14.29 -2.59 -37.67
CA GLN A 666 13.82 -3.23 -36.44
C GLN A 666 13.37 -4.67 -36.71
N LEU A 667 13.62 -5.54 -35.74
CA LEU A 667 13.12 -6.91 -35.73
C LEU A 667 12.61 -7.25 -34.35
N ASN A 668 11.30 -7.45 -34.24
CA ASN A 668 10.71 -7.98 -33.02
C ASN A 668 11.14 -9.44 -32.84
N PHE A 669 11.23 -9.89 -31.61
CA PHE A 669 11.49 -11.27 -31.27
C PHE A 669 10.77 -11.62 -29.98
N ILE A 670 10.56 -12.90 -29.76
CA ILE A 670 10.13 -13.42 -28.46
C ILE A 670 11.24 -14.28 -27.90
N SER A 671 11.56 -14.07 -26.63
CA SER A 671 12.49 -14.92 -25.90
C SER A 671 11.77 -15.57 -24.73
N ALA A 672 12.15 -16.81 -24.46
CA ALA A 672 11.66 -17.56 -23.33
C ALA A 672 12.73 -18.51 -22.80
N VAL A 673 12.71 -18.72 -21.49
CA VAL A 673 13.47 -19.78 -20.83
C VAL A 673 12.48 -20.85 -20.44
N GLY A 674 12.71 -22.09 -20.86
CA GLY A 674 11.90 -23.24 -20.48
C GLY A 674 12.34 -23.82 -19.13
N SER A 675 11.41 -24.42 -18.40
CA SER A 675 11.77 -25.17 -17.17
C SER A 675 12.36 -26.56 -17.48
N THR A 676 12.05 -27.10 -18.66
CA THR A 676 12.53 -28.40 -19.17
C THR A 676 12.74 -28.32 -20.69
N ALA A 677 13.40 -29.32 -21.27
CA ALA A 677 13.59 -29.43 -22.73
C ALA A 677 12.30 -29.74 -23.52
N ASN A 678 11.20 -30.09 -22.85
CA ASN A 678 9.97 -30.56 -23.50
C ASN A 678 9.07 -29.44 -24.05
N LEU A 679 9.51 -28.17 -23.99
CA LEU A 679 8.78 -26.99 -24.50
C LEU A 679 7.34 -26.87 -23.99
N SER A 680 7.07 -27.42 -22.82
CA SER A 680 5.75 -27.45 -22.21
C SER A 680 5.41 -26.14 -21.50
N TYR A 681 6.40 -25.46 -20.92
CA TYR A 681 6.19 -24.26 -20.11
C TYR A 681 7.43 -23.35 -20.05
N HIS A 682 7.20 -22.03 -20.13
CA HIS A 682 8.22 -20.99 -20.01
C HIS A 682 8.36 -20.52 -18.56
N SER A 683 9.51 -20.72 -17.92
CA SER A 683 9.82 -20.12 -16.61
C SER A 683 9.97 -18.59 -16.70
N GLN A 684 10.47 -18.11 -17.83
CA GLN A 684 10.55 -16.69 -18.14
C GLN A 684 10.16 -16.48 -19.60
N ARG A 685 9.51 -15.35 -19.89
CA ARG A 685 9.21 -14.94 -21.27
C ARG A 685 9.14 -13.44 -21.36
N THR A 686 9.61 -12.90 -22.47
CA THR A 686 9.46 -11.49 -22.77
C THR A 686 9.47 -11.28 -24.28
N PRO A 687 8.65 -10.38 -24.82
CA PRO A 687 8.91 -9.82 -26.13
C PRO A 687 10.17 -8.96 -26.05
N GLY A 688 10.88 -8.89 -27.16
CA GLY A 688 12.05 -8.05 -27.34
C GLY A 688 12.06 -7.45 -28.73
N GLN A 689 12.91 -6.45 -28.91
CA GLN A 689 13.18 -5.86 -30.21
C GLN A 689 14.69 -5.75 -30.40
N LEU A 690 15.13 -6.06 -31.61
CA LEU A 690 16.47 -5.80 -32.11
C LEU A 690 16.39 -4.59 -33.03
N THR A 691 17.28 -3.62 -32.83
CA THR A 691 17.51 -2.55 -33.80
C THR A 691 18.85 -2.79 -34.46
N PHE A 692 18.83 -3.04 -35.76
CA PHE A 692 20.04 -3.31 -36.53
C PHE A 692 20.79 -2.02 -36.83
N LEU A 693 22.07 -2.00 -36.46
CA LEU A 693 22.99 -0.91 -36.80
C LEU A 693 24.00 -1.39 -37.84
N PRO A 694 24.41 -0.54 -38.80
CA PRO A 694 25.55 -0.84 -39.66
C PRO A 694 26.83 -0.96 -38.82
N VAL A 695 27.76 -1.80 -39.27
CA VAL A 695 29.09 -1.97 -38.68
C VAL A 695 30.12 -1.27 -39.58
N ASP A 696 30.99 -0.45 -39.00
CA ASP A 696 32.15 0.21 -39.65
C ASP A 696 31.87 1.04 -40.92
N LEU A 697 30.64 1.53 -41.14
CA LEU A 697 30.25 2.41 -42.27
C LEU A 697 29.25 3.50 -41.84
N ASP A 698 29.08 4.52 -42.68
CA ASP A 698 28.18 5.68 -42.52
C ASP A 698 26.85 5.32 -41.81
N GLY A 699 26.78 5.66 -40.52
CA GLY A 699 25.81 5.14 -39.56
C GLY A 699 24.33 5.34 -39.88
N ALA A 700 23.46 4.60 -39.17
CA ALA A 700 22.00 4.74 -39.25
C ALA A 700 21.54 6.09 -38.69
N CYS A 701 20.56 6.73 -39.32
CA CYS A 701 20.03 8.02 -38.86
C CYS A 701 19.20 7.82 -37.58
N VAL A 702 19.37 8.72 -36.60
CA VAL A 702 18.49 8.80 -35.42
C VAL A 702 17.60 10.02 -35.56
N CYS A 703 16.29 9.79 -35.57
CA CYS A 703 15.28 10.81 -35.81
C CYS A 703 14.41 11.02 -34.57
N ARG A 704 13.88 12.24 -34.40
CA ARG A 704 12.77 12.46 -33.47
C ARG A 704 11.52 11.75 -34.00
N GLY A 705 10.94 10.87 -33.18
CA GLY A 705 9.65 10.22 -33.38
C GLY A 705 8.47 11.13 -33.04
N GLU A 706 7.25 10.64 -33.21
CA GLU A 706 6.08 11.34 -32.68
C GLU A 706 6.04 11.20 -31.14
N PRO A 707 5.69 12.25 -30.39
CA PRO A 707 5.60 12.18 -28.93
C PRO A 707 4.63 11.08 -28.51
N ILE A 708 5.03 10.26 -27.53
CA ILE A 708 4.12 9.25 -26.97
C ILE A 708 2.94 9.94 -26.30
N PRO A 709 1.69 9.61 -26.66
CA PRO A 709 0.51 10.18 -26.01
C PRO A 709 0.55 9.98 -24.49
N PHE A 710 0.01 10.94 -23.74
CA PHE A 710 -0.12 10.83 -22.30
C PHE A 710 -0.89 9.54 -21.92
N GLY A 711 -0.43 8.85 -20.88
CA GLY A 711 -1.01 7.58 -20.40
C GLY A 711 -0.49 6.34 -21.13
N LYS A 712 0.43 6.51 -22.10
CA LYS A 712 1.02 5.40 -22.87
C LYS A 712 2.50 5.19 -22.60
N ALA A 713 3.18 6.08 -21.87
CA ALA A 713 4.58 5.85 -21.53
C ALA A 713 4.73 4.65 -20.57
N LYS A 714 5.72 3.79 -20.85
CA LYS A 714 6.03 2.58 -20.09
C LYS A 714 7.53 2.57 -19.73
N GLY A 715 7.91 1.73 -18.77
CA GLY A 715 9.30 1.58 -18.29
C GLY A 715 9.35 0.90 -16.93
N SER A 716 10.39 1.15 -16.13
CA SER A 716 10.55 0.60 -14.77
C SER A 716 11.09 1.64 -13.79
N LEU A 717 10.69 1.57 -12.52
CA LEU A 717 11.37 2.25 -11.44
C LEU A 717 12.58 1.41 -11.03
N GLU A 718 13.74 2.03 -10.94
CA GLU A 718 15.00 1.39 -10.56
C GLU A 718 15.40 1.80 -9.14
N TYR A 719 15.70 0.82 -8.29
CA TYR A 719 16.23 1.07 -6.96
C TYR A 719 17.76 1.13 -6.99
N ARG A 720 18.32 2.19 -6.41
CA ARG A 720 19.75 2.39 -6.25
C ARG A 720 20.12 2.23 -4.79
N ALA A 721 20.61 1.04 -4.45
CA ALA A 721 21.22 0.81 -3.16
C ALA A 721 22.37 1.81 -2.94
N THR A 722 22.42 2.41 -1.77
CA THR A 722 23.55 3.25 -1.37
C THR A 722 24.69 2.37 -0.83
N GLY A 723 25.87 2.94 -0.61
CA GLY A 723 26.98 2.22 0.04
C GLY A 723 26.75 1.92 1.53
N GLN A 724 25.54 2.14 2.05
CA GLN A 724 25.19 1.91 3.45
C GLN A 724 24.90 0.42 3.69
N PRO A 725 25.53 -0.24 4.67
CA PRO A 725 25.31 -1.66 4.95
C PRO A 725 23.83 -2.04 5.23
N GLU A 726 23.05 -1.10 5.75
CA GLU A 726 21.66 -1.30 6.15
C GLU A 726 20.67 -1.10 4.99
N ASP A 727 21.13 -0.60 3.84
CA ASP A 727 20.32 -0.48 2.63
C ASP A 727 20.22 -1.84 1.91
N LEU A 728 19.23 -2.63 2.31
CA LEU A 728 18.98 -3.96 1.77
C LEU A 728 18.10 -3.97 0.51
N GLY A 729 17.66 -2.79 0.05
CA GLY A 729 16.78 -2.66 -1.11
C GLY A 729 17.53 -2.98 -2.41
N SER A 730 16.83 -3.57 -3.38
CA SER A 730 17.41 -3.83 -4.70
C SER A 730 16.35 -4.06 -5.77
N GLY A 731 16.81 -4.03 -7.03
CA GLY A 731 16.04 -4.41 -8.20
C GLY A 731 15.19 -3.30 -8.78
N SER A 732 14.25 -3.71 -9.64
CA SER A 732 13.38 -2.81 -10.38
C SER A 732 11.91 -3.25 -10.34
N SER A 733 11.05 -2.26 -10.54
CA SER A 733 9.59 -2.38 -10.59
C SER A 733 9.06 -1.86 -11.92
N GLY A 734 8.43 -2.71 -12.72
CA GLY A 734 7.82 -2.27 -13.98
C GLY A 734 6.65 -1.30 -13.76
N PHE A 735 6.56 -0.26 -14.60
CA PHE A 735 5.42 0.66 -14.64
C PHE A 735 4.24 -0.01 -15.35
N ASN A 736 3.36 -0.60 -14.56
CA ASN A 736 2.18 -1.34 -15.04
C ASN A 736 0.87 -0.56 -14.88
N ASN A 737 0.90 0.69 -14.40
CA ASN A 737 -0.28 1.54 -14.33
C ASN A 737 -0.93 1.71 -15.71
N HIS A 738 -2.26 1.63 -15.72
CA HIS A 738 -3.08 1.79 -16.89
C HIS A 738 -4.39 2.50 -16.50
N CYS A 739 -4.47 3.79 -16.80
CA CYS A 739 -5.69 4.55 -16.65
C CYS A 739 -6.61 4.29 -17.86
N PRO A 740 -7.81 3.71 -17.64
CA PRO A 740 -8.78 3.52 -18.70
C PRO A 740 -9.41 4.87 -19.09
N GLU A 741 -9.97 4.93 -20.29
CA GLU A 741 -10.75 6.09 -20.76
C GLU A 741 -12.10 6.19 -20.03
N GLN A 742 -12.70 7.38 -20.08
CA GLN A 742 -14.08 7.58 -19.63
C GLN A 742 -15.04 6.67 -20.44
N PRO A 743 -16.11 6.14 -19.81
CA PRO A 743 -16.62 6.45 -18.48
C PRO A 743 -16.04 5.59 -17.34
N ARG A 744 -15.06 4.72 -17.63
CA ARG A 744 -14.51 3.80 -16.62
C ARG A 744 -13.66 4.52 -15.56
N SER A 745 -12.98 5.60 -15.94
CA SER A 745 -12.22 6.46 -15.03
C SER A 745 -12.01 7.85 -15.64
N ASP A 746 -11.98 8.89 -14.80
CA ASP A 746 -11.63 10.25 -15.21
C ASP A 746 -10.12 10.50 -15.32
N LEU A 747 -9.28 9.64 -14.73
CA LEU A 747 -7.86 9.98 -14.50
C LEU A 747 -7.05 10.24 -15.77
N LEU A 748 -7.34 9.52 -16.86
CA LEU A 748 -6.64 9.72 -18.13
C LEU A 748 -6.98 11.10 -18.74
N ALA A 749 -8.26 11.49 -18.69
CA ALA A 749 -8.71 12.80 -19.17
C ALA A 749 -8.18 13.94 -18.30
N MET A 750 -8.06 13.71 -16.99
CA MET A 750 -7.46 14.64 -16.03
C MET A 750 -5.93 14.74 -16.13
N GLN A 751 -5.29 13.94 -16.99
CA GLN A 751 -3.84 13.83 -17.09
C GLN A 751 -3.16 13.54 -15.74
N ASN A 752 -3.75 12.65 -14.94
CA ASN A 752 -3.24 12.34 -13.60
C ASN A 752 -1.83 11.72 -13.67
N PRO A 753 -0.83 12.21 -12.90
CA PRO A 753 0.53 11.68 -12.90
C PRO A 753 0.66 10.17 -12.75
N THR A 754 -0.27 9.51 -12.06
CA THR A 754 -0.29 8.04 -11.90
C THR A 754 -0.40 7.28 -13.24
N CYS A 755 -0.94 7.92 -14.28
CA CYS A 755 -1.23 7.30 -15.56
C CYS A 755 -0.02 7.15 -16.49
N ASP A 756 1.05 7.92 -16.25
CA ASP A 756 2.17 8.03 -17.19
C ASP A 756 3.51 8.10 -16.45
N LEU A 757 4.43 7.19 -16.79
CA LEU A 757 5.73 7.08 -16.12
C LEU A 757 6.53 8.40 -16.13
N ARG A 758 6.37 9.23 -17.17
CA ARG A 758 7.09 10.52 -17.28
C ARG A 758 6.72 11.50 -16.17
N ASN A 759 5.51 11.36 -15.65
CA ASN A 759 4.94 12.26 -14.64
C ASN A 759 4.82 11.57 -13.28
N TYR A 760 5.00 10.24 -13.21
CA TYR A 760 4.92 9.49 -11.97
C TYR A 760 5.92 10.02 -10.93
N SER A 761 5.40 10.46 -9.79
CA SER A 761 6.18 11.22 -8.80
C SER A 761 6.20 10.56 -7.41
N GLY A 762 5.40 9.53 -7.20
CA GLY A 762 5.31 8.79 -5.95
C GLY A 762 4.09 7.88 -5.95
N GLY A 763 4.01 7.00 -4.96
CA GLY A 763 2.89 6.07 -4.81
C GLY A 763 3.27 4.60 -4.70
N GLN A 764 2.27 3.71 -4.75
CA GLN A 764 2.41 2.28 -4.54
C GLN A 764 3.53 1.62 -5.38
N LEU A 765 3.78 2.06 -6.62
CA LEU A 765 4.80 1.45 -7.47
C LEU A 765 6.23 1.64 -6.92
N ALA A 766 6.44 2.65 -6.07
CA ALA A 766 7.70 2.93 -5.41
C ALA A 766 7.87 2.14 -4.08
N CYS A 767 6.85 1.42 -3.63
CA CYS A 767 6.86 0.75 -2.33
C CYS A 767 7.12 -0.76 -2.50
N HIS A 768 8.39 -1.17 -2.64
CA HIS A 768 8.79 -2.59 -2.72
C HIS A 768 9.55 -3.05 -1.49
N HIS A 769 9.58 -4.36 -1.25
CA HIS A 769 10.27 -4.95 -0.10
C HIS A 769 11.71 -4.43 0.04
N MET A 770 12.02 -3.88 1.21
CA MET A 770 13.28 -3.30 1.63
C MET A 770 13.74 -2.06 0.86
N TRP A 771 12.89 -1.46 0.03
CA TRP A 771 13.18 -0.14 -0.53
C TRP A 771 13.07 0.91 0.58
N SER A 772 14.12 1.71 0.76
CA SER A 772 14.11 2.89 1.63
C SER A 772 13.55 4.09 0.87
N LEU A 773 12.48 4.69 1.38
CA LEU A 773 11.84 5.88 0.82
C LEU A 773 12.54 7.16 1.30
N LEU A 774 13.87 7.18 1.17
CA LEU A 774 14.73 8.32 1.50
C LEU A 774 15.44 8.80 0.23
N ASP A 775 15.95 10.02 0.28
CA ASP A 775 16.90 10.47 -0.73
C ASP A 775 18.19 9.62 -0.65
N ALA A 776 18.90 9.52 -1.78
CA ALA A 776 20.11 8.70 -1.94
C ALA A 776 21.28 9.20 -1.09
N ASP A 777 21.31 10.50 -0.78
CA ASP A 777 22.29 11.13 0.10
C ASP A 777 21.86 11.18 1.57
N GLN A 778 20.59 10.85 1.88
CA GLN A 778 20.14 10.72 3.27
C GLN A 778 20.64 9.39 3.88
N PRO A 779 21.32 9.42 5.05
CA PRO A 779 21.62 8.20 5.79
C PRO A 779 20.33 7.58 6.33
N ILE A 780 20.27 6.25 6.39
CA ILE A 780 19.20 5.53 7.10
C ILE A 780 19.42 5.78 8.60
N PRO A 781 18.52 6.52 9.27
CA PRO A 781 18.75 6.91 10.65
C PRO A 781 18.46 5.76 11.62
N TRP A 782 19.13 5.79 12.77
CA TRP A 782 19.00 4.82 13.87
C TRP A 782 19.14 3.34 13.47
N PRO A 783 20.21 2.95 12.75
CA PRO A 783 20.41 1.56 12.31
C PRO A 783 20.43 0.55 13.48
N GLU A 784 20.84 0.99 14.67
CA GLU A 784 20.89 0.19 15.90
C GLU A 784 19.55 0.08 16.65
N LYS A 785 18.49 0.78 16.20
CA LYS A 785 17.16 0.81 16.87
C LYS A 785 16.03 0.42 15.90
N PRO A 786 16.03 -0.83 15.42
CA PRO A 786 14.99 -1.37 14.54
C PRO A 786 13.62 -1.32 15.21
N LEU A 787 12.58 -1.12 14.40
CA LEU A 787 11.20 -1.30 14.84
C LEU A 787 10.86 -2.80 14.77
N GLU A 788 10.35 -3.36 15.86
CA GLU A 788 9.92 -4.76 15.93
C GLU A 788 8.52 -4.87 16.54
N TYR A 789 7.62 -5.57 15.85
CA TYR A 789 6.23 -5.78 16.24
C TYR A 789 5.60 -6.94 15.45
N SER A 790 4.39 -7.34 15.82
CA SER A 790 3.58 -8.35 15.11
C SER A 790 2.19 -7.80 14.84
N LEU A 791 1.53 -8.28 13.78
CA LEU A 791 0.10 -8.07 13.60
C LEU A 791 -0.67 -9.11 14.44
N LYS A 792 -1.69 -8.66 15.16
CA LYS A 792 -2.61 -9.49 15.95
C LYS A 792 -3.98 -9.44 15.31
N PHE A 793 -4.50 -10.60 14.93
CA PHE A 793 -5.85 -10.78 14.43
C PHE A 793 -6.69 -11.51 15.47
N ARG A 794 -7.90 -11.01 15.74
CA ARG A 794 -8.95 -11.74 16.46
C ARG A 794 -10.05 -12.10 15.48
N PHE A 795 -10.30 -13.38 15.27
CA PHE A 795 -11.39 -13.86 14.42
C PHE A 795 -12.59 -14.23 15.27
N TRP A 796 -13.78 -13.75 14.90
CA TRP A 796 -15.05 -14.09 15.52
C TRP A 796 -15.76 -15.14 14.67
N VAL A 797 -16.11 -16.27 15.28
CA VAL A 797 -16.48 -17.49 14.57
C VAL A 797 -17.62 -18.28 15.21
N GLU A 798 -18.38 -18.93 14.33
CA GLU A 798 -19.50 -19.82 14.62
C GLU A 798 -19.35 -21.15 13.85
N GLU A 799 -20.12 -22.17 14.23
CA GLU A 799 -20.29 -23.36 13.39
C GLU A 799 -21.17 -23.01 12.19
N TYR A 800 -20.72 -23.38 10.99
CA TYR A 800 -21.45 -23.04 9.77
C TYR A 800 -22.78 -23.82 9.68
N ASN A 801 -23.89 -23.09 9.69
CA ASN A 801 -25.22 -23.62 9.43
C ASN A 801 -25.81 -23.01 8.15
N LYS A 802 -25.96 -23.80 7.09
CA LYS A 802 -26.53 -23.36 5.80
C LYS A 802 -27.97 -22.82 5.91
N SER A 803 -28.74 -23.19 6.93
CA SER A 803 -30.12 -22.68 7.10
C SER A 803 -30.17 -21.25 7.65
N TYR A 804 -29.08 -20.78 8.27
CA TYR A 804 -28.98 -19.46 8.89
C TYR A 804 -27.95 -18.57 8.18
N HIS A 805 -26.82 -19.15 7.77
CA HIS A 805 -25.68 -18.43 7.20
C HIS A 805 -25.75 -18.30 5.68
N THR A 806 -25.56 -17.08 5.21
CA THR A 806 -25.31 -16.74 3.81
C THR A 806 -23.82 -16.48 3.60
N SER A 807 -23.17 -17.29 2.76
CA SER A 807 -21.74 -17.14 2.46
C SER A 807 -21.50 -15.97 1.50
N LEU A 808 -20.53 -15.13 1.83
CA LEU A 808 -20.14 -13.96 1.05
C LEU A 808 -18.87 -14.22 0.23
N ARG A 809 -18.83 -13.67 -0.99
CA ARG A 809 -17.60 -13.49 -1.77
C ARG A 809 -17.23 -12.02 -1.83
N ARG A 810 -15.92 -11.74 -1.81
CA ARG A 810 -15.38 -10.39 -1.96
C ARG A 810 -15.21 -10.07 -3.45
N VAL A 811 -15.68 -8.90 -3.86
CA VAL A 811 -15.49 -8.30 -5.18
C VAL A 811 -14.82 -6.95 -5.00
N THR A 812 -13.77 -6.69 -5.76
CA THR A 812 -12.99 -5.46 -5.63
C THR A 812 -12.95 -4.69 -6.93
N TRP A 813 -13.06 -3.37 -6.86
CA TRP A 813 -13.03 -2.50 -8.03
C TRP A 813 -12.52 -1.10 -7.66
N GLY A 814 -11.66 -0.49 -8.49
CA GLY A 814 -11.11 0.85 -8.23
C GLY A 814 -11.34 1.83 -9.37
N ILE A 815 -11.55 3.11 -9.03
CA ILE A 815 -11.61 4.23 -10.00
C ILE A 815 -10.21 4.52 -10.54
N ALA A 816 -9.22 4.43 -9.64
CA ALA A 816 -7.85 4.85 -9.90
C ALA A 816 -7.00 3.79 -10.61
N SER A 817 -5.68 3.99 -10.73
CA SER A 817 -4.83 3.13 -11.55
C SER A 817 -3.59 2.59 -10.80
N PRO A 818 -3.53 1.28 -10.54
CA PRO A 818 -4.66 0.37 -10.66
C PRO A 818 -5.73 0.65 -9.58
N VAL A 819 -5.36 1.31 -8.47
CA VAL A 819 -6.24 1.76 -7.39
C VAL A 819 -5.80 3.06 -6.73
N GLU A 820 -4.66 3.63 -7.14
CA GLU A 820 -4.04 4.81 -6.56
C GLU A 820 -3.93 5.96 -7.58
N TYR A 821 -4.02 7.20 -7.11
CA TYR A 821 -3.89 8.41 -7.92
C TYR A 821 -3.34 9.58 -7.12
N ASP A 822 -2.91 10.61 -7.84
CA ASP A 822 -2.46 11.85 -7.21
C ASP A 822 -3.62 12.84 -7.09
N VAL A 823 -3.81 13.42 -5.91
CA VAL A 823 -4.70 14.57 -5.73
C VAL A 823 -3.93 15.83 -6.16
N PRO A 824 -4.38 16.56 -7.19
CA PRO A 824 -3.74 17.80 -7.58
C PRO A 824 -3.88 18.84 -6.48
N ARG A 825 -2.94 19.79 -6.44
CA ARG A 825 -3.25 21.07 -5.81
C ARG A 825 -4.23 21.82 -6.70
N CYS A 826 -5.49 21.86 -6.30
CA CYS A 826 -6.56 22.44 -7.11
C CYS A 826 -6.40 23.96 -7.28
N ALA A 827 -6.83 24.41 -8.45
CA ALA A 827 -7.01 25.82 -8.80
C ALA A 827 -8.17 25.94 -9.79
N GLU A 828 -8.67 27.16 -10.01
CA GLU A 828 -9.74 27.43 -10.97
C GLU A 828 -9.37 26.92 -12.38
N GLY A 829 -10.32 26.26 -13.04
CA GLY A 829 -10.12 25.62 -14.34
C GLY A 829 -9.44 24.25 -14.31
N THR A 830 -8.97 23.77 -13.15
CA THR A 830 -8.43 22.40 -13.04
C THR A 830 -9.55 21.38 -13.09
N MET A 831 -9.46 20.40 -14.00
CA MET A 831 -10.50 19.38 -14.16
C MET A 831 -10.73 18.60 -12.86
N GLY A 832 -12.01 18.40 -12.51
CA GLY A 832 -12.40 17.72 -11.28
C GLY A 832 -12.29 18.56 -10.02
N CYS A 833 -11.78 19.79 -10.09
CA CYS A 833 -11.64 20.68 -8.95
C CYS A 833 -12.84 21.62 -8.79
N SER A 834 -13.23 21.88 -7.55
CA SER A 834 -14.21 22.92 -7.20
C SER A 834 -13.89 23.52 -5.83
N PRO A 835 -14.25 24.80 -5.58
CA PRO A 835 -14.14 25.38 -4.24
C PRO A 835 -15.07 24.65 -3.26
N ASP A 836 -14.65 24.55 -2.01
CA ASP A 836 -15.42 23.86 -0.96
C ASP A 836 -16.36 24.77 -0.16
N GLY A 837 -16.35 26.08 -0.46
CA GLY A 837 -17.14 27.10 0.23
C GLY A 837 -16.51 27.66 1.51
N SER A 838 -15.43 27.06 2.02
CA SER A 838 -14.66 27.50 3.20
C SER A 838 -13.34 28.22 2.84
N GLY A 839 -13.08 28.42 1.55
CA GLY A 839 -11.82 28.94 1.01
C GLY A 839 -10.81 27.85 0.64
N GLY A 840 -11.16 26.58 0.84
CA GLY A 840 -10.40 25.42 0.38
C GLY A 840 -10.89 24.90 -0.97
N TRP A 841 -10.30 23.78 -1.40
CA TRP A 841 -10.62 23.11 -2.65
C TRP A 841 -10.86 21.63 -2.45
N ILE A 842 -11.78 21.08 -3.24
CA ILE A 842 -11.97 19.63 -3.40
C ILE A 842 -11.64 19.18 -4.80
N HIS A 843 -11.20 17.93 -4.92
CA HIS A 843 -11.01 17.22 -6.18
C HIS A 843 -11.93 15.99 -6.21
N THR A 844 -12.68 15.82 -7.29
CA THR A 844 -13.64 14.72 -7.47
C THR A 844 -13.29 13.89 -8.69
N ILE A 845 -13.16 12.57 -8.49
CA ILE A 845 -12.98 11.58 -9.57
C ILE A 845 -14.18 10.63 -9.63
N ARG A 846 -14.52 10.19 -10.83
CA ARG A 846 -15.63 9.28 -11.10
C ARG A 846 -15.19 8.07 -11.91
N GLY A 847 -15.90 6.96 -11.73
CA GLY A 847 -15.78 5.81 -12.60
C GLY A 847 -17.03 4.95 -12.60
N THR A 848 -17.35 4.38 -13.76
CA THR A 848 -18.53 3.55 -13.98
C THR A 848 -18.14 2.09 -14.26
N PHE A 849 -18.91 1.14 -13.74
CA PHE A 849 -18.70 -0.29 -13.92
C PHE A 849 -19.99 -1.10 -13.84
N THR A 850 -19.93 -2.41 -14.08
CA THR A 850 -21.09 -3.30 -13.99
C THR A 850 -21.10 -4.03 -12.65
N GLY A 851 -22.24 -4.01 -11.96
CA GLY A 851 -22.46 -4.74 -10.72
C GLY A 851 -22.79 -6.21 -10.95
N GLU A 852 -22.50 -7.03 -9.93
CA GLU A 852 -22.74 -8.48 -9.92
C GLU A 852 -23.19 -8.89 -8.51
N GLY A 853 -24.23 -9.73 -8.42
CA GLY A 853 -24.78 -10.27 -7.18
C GLY A 853 -25.64 -9.28 -6.37
N ARG A 854 -25.76 -9.56 -5.07
CA ARG A 854 -26.44 -8.72 -4.08
C ARG A 854 -25.45 -8.21 -3.05
N LEU A 855 -25.47 -6.91 -2.75
CA LEU A 855 -24.53 -6.30 -1.80
C LEU A 855 -24.93 -6.59 -0.35
N SER A 856 -24.02 -7.18 0.42
CA SER A 856 -24.13 -7.30 1.89
C SER A 856 -23.25 -6.29 2.61
N ALA A 857 -22.10 -5.93 2.02
CA ALA A 857 -21.26 -4.85 2.55
C ALA A 857 -20.53 -4.11 1.41
N ALA A 858 -20.24 -2.83 1.63
CA ALA A 858 -19.34 -2.03 0.84
C ALA A 858 -18.38 -1.33 1.80
N HIS A 859 -17.10 -1.52 1.57
CA HIS A 859 -15.98 -0.94 2.29
C HIS A 859 -15.16 -0.18 1.26
N PHE A 860 -14.87 1.09 1.49
CA PHE A 860 -13.95 1.83 0.65
C PHE A 860 -12.61 2.00 1.35
N HIS A 861 -11.57 2.10 0.55
CA HIS A 861 -10.23 2.36 1.01
C HIS A 861 -9.77 3.71 0.48
N CYS A 862 -9.35 4.58 1.40
CA CYS A 862 -8.81 5.89 1.09
C CYS A 862 -7.78 6.35 2.15
N HIS A 863 -6.99 7.36 1.83
CA HIS A 863 -5.90 7.82 2.67
C HIS A 863 -6.17 9.16 3.35
N ALA A 864 -5.70 9.29 4.59
CA ALA A 864 -5.61 10.55 5.29
C ALA A 864 -4.44 11.40 4.74
N PRO A 865 -4.52 12.74 4.82
CA PRO A 865 -5.64 13.54 5.32
C PRO A 865 -6.62 13.96 4.21
N THR A 866 -6.44 13.47 2.98
CA THR A 866 -7.13 14.01 1.82
C THR A 866 -8.51 13.41 1.60
N CYS A 867 -8.81 12.21 2.08
CA CYS A 867 -10.12 11.58 1.82
C CYS A 867 -11.31 12.35 2.46
N LEU A 868 -12.31 12.74 1.68
CA LEU A 868 -13.52 13.39 2.22
C LEU A 868 -14.76 12.52 2.11
N SER A 869 -14.91 11.80 1.01
CA SER A 869 -15.98 10.82 0.86
C SER A 869 -15.73 9.88 -0.32
N MET A 870 -16.39 8.73 -0.25
CA MET A 870 -16.57 7.84 -1.40
C MET A 870 -18.03 7.40 -1.44
N ALA A 871 -18.68 7.56 -2.60
CA ALA A 871 -20.06 7.21 -2.82
C ALA A 871 -20.21 6.16 -3.92
N LEU A 872 -21.19 5.28 -3.74
CA LEU A 872 -21.60 4.24 -4.68
C LEU A 872 -23.05 4.48 -5.09
N TYR A 873 -23.27 4.56 -6.40
CA TYR A 873 -24.55 4.76 -7.04
C TYR A 873 -24.95 3.55 -7.87
N ARG A 874 -26.25 3.31 -8.01
CA ARG A 874 -26.83 2.33 -8.94
C ARG A 874 -27.63 3.05 -10.01
N CYS A 875 -27.42 2.66 -11.25
CA CYS A 875 -28.10 3.21 -12.41
C CYS A 875 -28.72 2.10 -13.26
N PRO A 876 -29.77 2.41 -14.04
CA PRO A 876 -30.35 1.47 -15.01
C PRO A 876 -29.30 0.87 -15.97
N LYS A 877 -29.60 -0.32 -16.50
CA LYS A 877 -28.75 -0.98 -17.49
C LYS A 877 -28.57 -0.09 -18.72
N GLY A 878 -27.34 -0.01 -19.23
CA GLY A 878 -27.01 0.81 -20.41
C GLY A 878 -26.71 2.28 -20.11
N THR A 879 -26.85 2.75 -18.86
CA THR A 879 -26.39 4.08 -18.46
C THR A 879 -24.89 4.21 -18.71
N LYS A 880 -24.47 5.27 -19.44
CA LYS A 880 -23.06 5.47 -19.83
C LYS A 880 -22.20 5.95 -18.66
N VAL A 881 -22.67 6.96 -17.93
CA VAL A 881 -22.01 7.52 -16.75
C VAL A 881 -22.97 7.38 -15.59
N CYS A 882 -22.58 6.65 -14.56
CA CYS A 882 -23.37 6.51 -13.35
C CYS A 882 -22.75 7.34 -12.22
N ASP A 883 -23.53 8.27 -11.68
CA ASP A 883 -23.11 9.21 -10.62
C ASP A 883 -24.33 9.77 -9.87
N GLN A 884 -24.12 10.82 -9.06
CA GLN A 884 -25.19 11.45 -8.27
C GLN A 884 -26.32 12.07 -9.09
N THR A 885 -26.12 12.33 -10.39
CA THR A 885 -27.12 12.97 -11.24
C THR A 885 -27.98 11.96 -12.00
N THR A 886 -27.47 10.74 -12.16
CA THR A 886 -28.04 9.69 -13.02
C THR A 886 -28.47 8.44 -12.26
N GLY A 887 -27.99 8.26 -11.03
CA GLY A 887 -28.20 7.08 -10.22
C GLY A 887 -28.83 7.35 -8.87
N GLU A 888 -29.35 6.28 -8.27
CA GLU A 888 -29.74 6.27 -6.87
C GLU A 888 -28.52 5.99 -5.99
N LEU A 889 -28.40 6.67 -4.86
CA LEU A 889 -27.35 6.42 -3.89
C LEU A 889 -27.57 5.06 -3.23
N LEU A 890 -26.54 4.21 -3.18
CA LEU A 890 -26.55 2.96 -2.39
C LEU A 890 -25.80 3.13 -1.07
N CYS A 891 -24.61 3.72 -1.14
CA CYS A 891 -23.70 3.85 -0.01
C CYS A 891 -22.87 5.12 -0.15
N VAL A 892 -22.59 5.78 0.97
CA VAL A 892 -21.57 6.83 1.03
C VAL A 892 -20.82 6.72 2.35
N GLU A 893 -19.52 6.54 2.27
CA GLU A 893 -18.65 6.54 3.44
C GLU A 893 -18.01 7.91 3.60
N ARG A 894 -17.97 8.38 4.84
CA ARG A 894 -17.29 9.60 5.23
C ARG A 894 -16.30 9.25 6.33
N PRO A 895 -15.00 9.45 6.09
CA PRO A 895 -14.00 9.13 7.09
C PRO A 895 -14.14 10.04 8.31
N VAL A 896 -13.84 9.48 9.48
CA VAL A 896 -13.71 10.19 10.75
C VAL A 896 -12.22 10.28 11.07
N TYR A 897 -11.74 11.49 11.26
CA TYR A 897 -10.34 11.77 11.55
C TYR A 897 -10.06 11.76 13.05
N GLY A 898 -8.90 11.21 13.42
CA GLY A 898 -8.42 11.27 14.79
C GLY A 898 -8.22 12.72 15.25
N ASN A 899 -8.77 13.03 16.42
CA ASN A 899 -8.84 14.38 17.00
C ASN A 899 -7.74 14.65 18.04
N ALA A 900 -6.75 13.76 18.16
CA ALA A 900 -5.69 13.80 19.17
C ALA A 900 -6.20 13.70 20.64
N SER A 901 -7.42 13.21 20.88
CA SER A 901 -7.98 13.11 22.25
C SER A 901 -7.36 12.01 23.10
N GLY A 902 -6.64 11.07 22.47
CA GLY A 902 -6.14 9.86 23.12
C GLY A 902 -7.17 8.73 23.23
N ASP A 903 -8.40 8.95 22.76
CA ASP A 903 -9.44 7.92 22.68
C ASP A 903 -9.16 6.91 21.55
N LEU A 904 -9.93 5.81 21.53
CA LEU A 904 -9.93 4.88 20.39
C LEU A 904 -10.23 5.65 19.10
N PHE A 905 -9.39 5.48 18.08
CA PHE A 905 -9.40 6.23 16.80
C PHE A 905 -9.06 7.72 16.89
N GLY A 906 -8.78 8.25 18.08
CA GLY A 906 -8.36 9.64 18.30
C GLY A 906 -6.87 9.89 17.99
N GLU A 907 -6.14 8.92 17.43
CA GLU A 907 -4.71 9.05 17.16
C GLU A 907 -4.45 10.14 16.09
N PRO A 908 -3.48 11.05 16.27
CA PRO A 908 -3.17 12.04 15.25
C PRO A 908 -2.82 11.40 13.90
N GLY A 909 -3.51 11.82 12.83
CA GLY A 909 -3.31 11.27 11.48
C GLY A 909 -3.98 9.92 11.23
N TYR A 910 -4.67 9.35 12.21
CA TYR A 910 -5.51 8.16 12.01
C TYR A 910 -6.82 8.54 11.31
N ILE A 911 -7.33 7.61 10.51
CA ILE A 911 -8.58 7.73 9.77
C ILE A 911 -9.40 6.47 10.02
N PHE A 912 -10.62 6.66 10.51
CA PHE A 912 -11.62 5.61 10.64
C PHE A 912 -12.58 5.72 9.47
N GLN A 913 -12.84 4.62 8.77
CA GLN A 913 -13.74 4.61 7.63
C GLN A 913 -14.95 3.70 7.91
N PRO A 914 -16.13 4.28 8.17
CA PRO A 914 -17.32 3.49 8.51
C PRO A 914 -17.91 2.81 7.28
N PRO A 915 -17.96 1.47 7.21
CA PRO A 915 -18.48 0.77 6.04
C PRO A 915 -20.01 0.85 5.95
N CYS A 916 -20.56 0.62 4.76
CA CYS A 916 -22.00 0.37 4.60
C CYS A 916 -22.29 -1.12 4.71
N LEU A 917 -23.25 -1.48 5.56
CA LEU A 917 -23.78 -2.85 5.65
C LEU A 917 -25.26 -2.90 5.25
N TRP A 918 -25.65 -4.04 4.69
CA TRP A 918 -27.02 -4.42 4.39
C TRP A 918 -27.38 -5.74 5.05
N GLY A 919 -28.58 -5.84 5.59
CA GLY A 919 -29.02 -6.98 6.41
C GLY A 919 -30.46 -6.83 6.89
N GLY A 920 -30.76 -7.44 8.04
CA GLY A 920 -32.10 -7.41 8.66
C GLY A 920 -32.51 -6.05 9.23
N GLU A 921 -33.79 -5.71 9.11
CA GLU A 921 -34.37 -4.46 9.62
C GLU A 921 -34.35 -4.39 11.16
N GLU A 922 -34.33 -5.54 11.84
CA GLU A 922 -34.18 -5.66 13.28
C GLU A 922 -32.87 -5.05 13.79
N PHE A 923 -31.82 -5.07 12.96
CA PHE A 923 -30.52 -4.44 13.23
C PHE A 923 -30.45 -3.00 12.71
N GLY A 924 -31.57 -2.43 12.25
CA GLY A 924 -31.64 -1.10 11.65
C GLY A 924 -31.06 -1.03 10.24
N LEU A 925 -30.77 -2.18 9.61
CA LEU A 925 -30.17 -2.24 8.27
C LEU A 925 -31.24 -2.29 7.17
N GLN A 926 -30.86 -1.79 6.00
CA GLN A 926 -31.63 -2.00 4.78
C GLN A 926 -31.38 -3.41 4.23
N PRO A 927 -32.39 -4.09 3.65
CA PRO A 927 -32.18 -5.35 2.95
C PRO A 927 -31.11 -5.24 1.84
N PRO A 928 -30.28 -6.28 1.61
CA PRO A 928 -29.27 -6.30 0.55
C PRO A 928 -29.83 -5.92 -0.83
N PRO A 929 -29.36 -4.82 -1.46
CA PRO A 929 -29.82 -4.46 -2.79
C PRO A 929 -29.21 -5.38 -3.84
N SER A 930 -30.00 -5.77 -4.83
CA SER A 930 -29.45 -6.41 -6.04
C SER A 930 -28.72 -5.38 -6.89
N VAL A 931 -27.51 -5.73 -7.32
CA VAL A 931 -26.71 -4.97 -8.30
C VAL A 931 -26.45 -5.78 -9.56
N GLU A 932 -27.04 -6.97 -9.66
CA GLU A 932 -26.86 -7.91 -10.76
C GLU A 932 -27.21 -7.30 -12.12
N GLY A 933 -26.17 -7.12 -12.95
CA GLY A 933 -26.28 -6.55 -14.29
C GLY A 933 -26.65 -5.07 -14.33
N PHE A 934 -26.74 -4.38 -13.19
CA PHE A 934 -26.91 -2.92 -13.14
C PHE A 934 -25.59 -2.21 -13.43
N VAL A 935 -25.68 -0.95 -13.83
CA VAL A 935 -24.51 -0.08 -13.92
C VAL A 935 -24.30 0.55 -12.54
N LEU A 936 -23.08 0.48 -12.03
CA LEU A 936 -22.66 1.10 -10.79
C LEU A 936 -21.73 2.28 -11.04
N GLY A 937 -21.88 3.30 -10.21
CA GLY A 937 -21.13 4.55 -10.27
C GLY A 937 -20.36 4.79 -8.98
N ALA A 938 -19.05 4.96 -9.07
CA ALA A 938 -18.20 5.31 -7.95
C ALA A 938 -17.76 6.77 -8.05
N VAL A 939 -17.95 7.54 -6.99
CA VAL A 939 -17.56 8.95 -6.92
C VAL A 939 -16.72 9.15 -5.68
N LYS A 940 -15.48 9.61 -5.86
CA LYS A 940 -14.58 9.93 -4.76
C LYS A 940 -14.32 11.43 -4.70
N THR A 941 -14.39 11.99 -3.49
CA THR A 941 -14.03 13.39 -3.23
C THR A 941 -12.89 13.45 -2.23
N SER A 942 -11.87 14.23 -2.55
CA SER A 942 -10.71 14.48 -1.70
C SER A 942 -10.49 15.98 -1.48
N ASN A 943 -9.95 16.36 -0.31
CA ASN A 943 -9.41 17.68 -0.04
C ASN A 943 -8.17 17.88 -0.93
N ALA A 944 -8.23 18.92 -1.74
CA ALA A 944 -7.24 19.24 -2.75
C ALA A 944 -6.70 20.68 -2.59
N THR A 945 -6.89 21.25 -1.41
CA THR A 945 -6.27 22.53 -1.01
C THR A 945 -4.75 22.43 -1.11
N TYR A 946 -4.22 21.25 -0.78
CA TYR A 946 -2.83 20.86 -0.99
C TYR A 946 -2.79 19.63 -1.91
N GLY A 947 -1.74 19.52 -2.73
CA GLY A 947 -1.53 18.32 -3.53
C GLY A 947 -1.05 17.16 -2.66
N HIS A 948 -1.44 15.94 -3.02
CA HIS A 948 -1.08 14.72 -2.29
C HIS A 948 -0.81 13.58 -3.28
N HIS A 949 0.24 12.81 -3.02
CA HIS A 949 0.57 11.63 -3.82
C HIS A 949 0.05 10.38 -3.13
N GLY A 950 -0.26 9.37 -3.92
CA GLY A 950 -0.59 8.06 -3.39
C GLY A 950 -1.92 7.97 -2.67
N GLU A 951 -2.94 8.69 -3.15
CA GLU A 951 -4.29 8.64 -2.61
C GLU A 951 -5.08 7.47 -3.25
N MET A 952 -5.91 6.79 -2.46
CA MET A 952 -6.49 5.49 -2.85
C MET A 952 -7.98 5.58 -3.19
N ALA A 953 -8.40 5.03 -4.32
CA ALA A 953 -9.79 5.03 -4.74
C ALA A 953 -10.27 3.60 -5.05
N TRP A 954 -10.28 2.76 -4.02
CA TRP A 954 -10.56 1.33 -4.12
C TRP A 954 -11.82 0.96 -3.35
N GLN A 955 -12.70 0.18 -3.98
CA GLN A 955 -13.91 -0.37 -3.39
C GLN A 955 -13.78 -1.87 -3.17
N GLN A 956 -14.09 -2.31 -1.95
CA GLN A 956 -14.23 -3.69 -1.56
C GLN A 956 -15.69 -3.96 -1.22
N MET A 957 -16.35 -4.75 -2.05
CA MET A 957 -17.75 -5.11 -1.88
C MET A 957 -17.83 -6.59 -1.48
N TYR A 958 -18.78 -6.90 -0.62
CA TYR A 958 -19.12 -8.28 -0.29
C TYR A 958 -20.49 -8.58 -0.86
N VAL A 959 -20.55 -9.62 -1.69
CA VAL A 959 -21.74 -10.01 -2.42
C VAL A 959 -22.05 -11.49 -2.22
N TYR A 960 -23.30 -11.84 -2.45
CA TYR A 960 -23.75 -13.22 -2.60
C TYR A 960 -24.70 -13.30 -3.80
N ASP A 961 -24.78 -14.49 -4.39
CA ASP A 961 -25.73 -14.77 -5.45
C ASP A 961 -27.06 -15.18 -4.81
N ALA A 962 -28.18 -14.64 -5.28
CA ALA A 962 -29.48 -15.15 -4.86
C ALA A 962 -29.63 -16.56 -5.45
N GLU A 963 -29.73 -17.59 -4.61
CA GLU A 963 -30.19 -18.90 -5.07
C GLU A 963 -31.50 -18.69 -5.84
N ALA A 964 -31.60 -19.20 -7.07
CA ALA A 964 -32.81 -19.15 -7.86
C ALA A 964 -33.98 -19.75 -7.05
N SER A 965 -34.89 -18.88 -6.63
CA SER A 965 -36.25 -19.17 -6.12
C SER A 965 -36.40 -20.39 -5.19
N ARG A 966 -36.54 -20.14 -3.89
CA ARG A 966 -37.37 -20.97 -3.00
C ARG A 966 -38.87 -20.73 -3.27
N ASP A 967 -39.29 -20.77 -4.54
CA ASP A 967 -40.69 -20.86 -4.91
C ASP A 967 -41.02 -22.33 -5.19
N THR A 968 -41.13 -23.09 -4.11
CA THR A 968 -42.07 -24.21 -4.05
C THR A 968 -43.05 -23.89 -2.94
N GLU A 969 -43.96 -22.95 -3.20
CA GLU A 969 -45.23 -22.92 -2.48
C GLU A 969 -46.18 -23.93 -3.14
N VAL A 970 -46.63 -24.82 -2.25
CA VAL A 970 -47.76 -25.71 -2.42
C VAL A 970 -49.02 -24.84 -2.44
N VAL A 971 -49.78 -24.97 -3.54
CA VAL A 971 -51.17 -24.51 -3.82
C VAL A 971 -51.41 -23.02 -3.96
#